data_AF-A0A661R4S2-F1
#
_entry.id   AF-A0A661R4S2-F1
#
_cell.length_a   1.000
_cell.length_b   1.000
_cell.length_c   1.000
_cell.angle_alpha   90.00
_cell.angle_beta   90.00
_cell.angle_gamma   90.00
#
_symmetry.space_group_name_H-M   'P 1'
#
loop_
_entity.id
_entity.type
_entity.pdbx_description
1 polymer ?
#
loop_
_entity_poly.entity_id
_entity_poly.type
_entity_poly.pdbx_seq_one_letter_code
_entity_poly.pdbx_strand_id
1 'polypeptide(L)'
;MAPSAQYFDDDNLEFRVKQIGLLLSDKKKSLRYKKGMTESALFSARIFNRISPETPSREIDFFLRLVLELGGKGPSFAFKALYKGIINSDSMEKNIDSVSETGRLAFVDQYLQARPSVRLKYGAAFKNILNTIGSREPVIEFFASLFDQYQDADPFLHNIKPALRNPEVIMETELVSKDPAKRIRGLKALSMLLNRIPSKTLLPCLSPEERSEIRITIYNIVENSSMGVYSDLFDSILKLFPQSNDDEALHAFKAMVTTGKHPLHKLMEKVHAIYPSLMPVIMDEISSLSKISFFFIQDIALNPEQYKQGIHLEINLACIFGMAKKRPERVVEIFKKGAVTSKNVSKTAVIRLIHKIKDLLANEKKDILSDFLPAIDSLSPEKKIIEKKRLFRKDIKNPIEKKLEILKENRSSEGIDFEGGMISSQTLSGKSFKSSPLIFNGSRIQNSDLSRAHFSFSFFKHCVLYKVDMRHTIFENVSFDNAFLINVDAEGAVFRNCSFHGTSIFNSNFNNADIKNAIFIEAVIASSFFEKTDLSYSCFIYSKISKVSFSTANINQVDFSGVKARFSRFPHGNRTVARTEDIHYNARKFQLALEDIPPIDETTLSEINLLIFCEFAHYGELKFLKQNKLSLLTAYDIFTAKQADLFRMIPLLIHENIHFPGLPSFSEQTPCGIADYVPSLETQFVCAAYMDTANRVQGQNSNPAIQGLFTIGSIGSIAQTAESDIDYWVCIQESILTPSQIKRLEKKLFLLETMALDTFNIQVTFFIVDITKAKNNDFGDSTRESSGSAQARLLKEEFYRTMIYLAGKIPLWSVLPTTISLNYYNTIGSKISTNDSHDRYVDLGDIHRIQASEYFGASIWQMFKWLKSPFKSVIKMALLEKYIFEYGQELLLCNQFKNEWMNSGSYLRLAQNDSYYFLLKHLVRFYERTGDLHSVTLLLTCFFLKLGVSKNDQIENTVFGLRKILLLKCMDKWQWDINRVFETGNSKEWPYQNIVRLSHTLEKYILQKYKKVKKKCEQDLHEDALISSEDQTVLEHKVKIEFSGQPMKVRKILLVSRGDRHFYGLHLKYIDNNSPNGEWVLFNKKPKASPNPEEPLIKAKTIEEIGAWLIVNGLYSKNTPINLTPNPCYVTF
;
A
#
# COMPACT_ATOMS: atom_id res chain seq x y z
N MET A 1 33.99 6.51 -34.34
CA MET A 1 33.89 5.08 -33.96
C MET A 1 34.66 4.91 -32.66
N ALA A 2 33.97 4.82 -31.52
CA ALA A 2 34.59 4.67 -30.20
C ALA A 2 34.89 3.18 -29.92
N PRO A 3 35.98 2.84 -29.19
CA PRO A 3 36.32 1.46 -28.86
C PRO A 3 35.43 0.96 -27.72
N SER A 4 34.17 0.63 -28.01
CA SER A 4 33.24 -0.04 -27.08
C SER A 4 33.04 -1.53 -27.40
N ALA A 5 33.58 -2.02 -28.52
CA ALA A 5 33.29 -3.34 -29.06
C ALA A 5 34.08 -4.52 -28.45
N GLN A 6 35.11 -4.29 -27.62
CA GLN A 6 36.07 -5.35 -27.27
C GLN A 6 35.80 -6.14 -25.98
N TYR A 7 34.64 -6.02 -25.33
CA TYR A 7 34.49 -6.56 -23.95
C TYR A 7 33.56 -7.75 -23.73
N PHE A 8 32.82 -8.25 -24.72
CA PHE A 8 32.15 -9.55 -24.56
C PHE A 8 32.03 -10.25 -25.92
N ASP A 9 32.73 -11.38 -26.09
CA ASP A 9 32.39 -12.40 -27.08
C ASP A 9 31.03 -13.00 -26.69
N ASP A 10 30.11 -13.17 -27.66
CA ASP A 10 28.75 -13.68 -27.42
C ASP A 10 28.76 -15.08 -26.77
N ASP A 11 29.72 -15.94 -27.14
CA ASP A 11 29.91 -17.28 -26.55
C ASP A 11 30.28 -17.25 -25.04
N ASN A 12 30.80 -16.12 -24.53
CA ASN A 12 31.19 -15.95 -23.12
C ASN A 12 30.00 -15.51 -22.24
N LEU A 13 28.98 -14.85 -22.83
CA LEU A 13 27.82 -14.34 -22.11
C LEU A 13 26.87 -15.45 -21.65
N GLU A 14 26.51 -16.38 -22.55
CA GLU A 14 25.65 -17.52 -22.19
C GLU A 14 26.32 -18.44 -21.16
N PHE A 15 27.64 -18.63 -21.26
CA PHE A 15 28.40 -19.38 -20.26
C PHE A 15 28.31 -18.71 -18.89
N ARG A 16 28.45 -17.38 -18.81
CA ARG A 16 28.28 -16.63 -17.55
C ARG A 16 26.87 -16.76 -16.99
N VAL A 17 25.84 -16.72 -17.83
CA VAL A 17 24.45 -16.94 -17.38
C VAL A 17 24.30 -18.30 -16.72
N LYS A 18 24.83 -19.37 -17.34
CA LYS A 18 24.80 -20.73 -16.75
C LYS A 18 25.55 -20.80 -15.41
N GLN A 19 26.72 -20.16 -15.31
CA GLN A 19 27.49 -20.11 -14.06
C GLN A 19 26.72 -19.40 -12.94
N ILE A 20 26.08 -18.27 -13.24
CA ILE A 20 25.26 -17.54 -12.27
C ILE A 20 24.03 -18.37 -11.88
N GLY A 21 23.36 -19.03 -12.83
CA GLY A 21 22.25 -19.94 -12.57
C GLY A 21 22.60 -21.09 -11.61
N LEU A 22 23.79 -21.70 -11.77
CA LEU A 22 24.29 -22.72 -10.84
C LEU A 22 24.46 -22.17 -9.42
N LEU A 23 24.96 -20.95 -9.26
CA LEU A 23 25.08 -20.30 -7.95
C LEU A 23 23.71 -20.02 -7.32
N LEU A 24 22.72 -19.62 -8.14
CA LEU A 24 21.35 -19.35 -7.69
C LEU A 24 20.54 -20.61 -7.32
N SER A 25 20.92 -21.79 -7.84
CA SER A 25 20.24 -23.07 -7.58
C SER A 25 20.44 -23.61 -6.14
N ASP A 26 21.51 -23.21 -5.45
CA ASP A 26 21.90 -23.75 -4.14
C ASP A 26 21.32 -22.91 -2.97
N LYS A 27 19.98 -22.82 -2.88
CA LYS A 27 19.28 -22.01 -1.86
C LYS A 27 19.60 -22.42 -0.41
N LYS A 28 20.02 -23.67 -0.18
CA LYS A 28 20.37 -24.18 1.17
C LYS A 28 21.73 -23.68 1.66
N LYS A 29 22.63 -23.26 0.78
CA LYS A 29 23.93 -22.65 1.13
C LYS A 29 23.90 -21.15 0.93
N SER A 30 23.49 -20.43 1.99
CA SER A 30 23.33 -18.96 2.01
C SER A 30 24.45 -18.17 1.33
N LEU A 31 25.72 -18.58 1.48
CA LEU A 31 26.86 -17.87 0.90
C LEU A 31 26.95 -17.99 -0.64
N ARG A 32 26.69 -19.18 -1.21
CA ARG A 32 26.73 -19.40 -2.66
C ARG A 32 25.57 -18.68 -3.35
N TYR A 33 24.38 -18.80 -2.79
CA TYR A 33 23.20 -18.11 -3.28
C TYR A 33 23.40 -16.58 -3.26
N LYS A 34 23.92 -16.03 -2.16
CA LYS A 34 24.24 -14.60 -2.05
C LYS A 34 25.23 -14.16 -3.13
N LYS A 35 26.29 -14.94 -3.37
CA LYS A 35 27.24 -14.66 -4.46
C LYS A 35 26.55 -14.66 -5.82
N GLY A 36 25.68 -15.63 -6.10
CA GLY A 36 24.88 -15.67 -7.32
C GLY A 36 24.00 -14.44 -7.52
N MET A 37 23.35 -13.96 -6.45
CA MET A 37 22.52 -12.76 -6.47
C MET A 37 23.35 -11.49 -6.73
N THR A 38 24.52 -11.35 -6.11
CA THR A 38 25.46 -10.23 -6.38
C THR A 38 25.90 -10.24 -7.85
N GLU A 39 26.39 -11.38 -8.35
CA GLU A 39 26.88 -11.51 -9.73
C GLU A 39 25.77 -11.26 -10.75
N SER A 40 24.55 -11.77 -10.49
CA SER A 40 23.35 -11.51 -11.30
C SER A 40 23.05 -10.00 -11.38
N ALA A 41 23.09 -9.29 -10.25
CA ALA A 41 22.84 -7.86 -10.21
C ALA A 41 23.91 -7.05 -10.97
N LEU A 42 25.20 -7.40 -10.80
CA LEU A 42 26.31 -6.73 -11.49
C LEU A 42 26.26 -6.94 -13.00
N PHE A 43 26.04 -8.19 -13.42
CA PHE A 43 25.93 -8.55 -14.83
C PHE A 43 24.77 -7.82 -15.49
N SER A 44 23.60 -7.81 -14.85
CA SER A 44 22.41 -7.12 -15.33
C SER A 44 22.61 -5.60 -15.42
N ALA A 45 23.28 -5.00 -14.43
CA ALA A 45 23.56 -3.57 -14.43
C ALA A 45 24.50 -3.16 -15.58
N ARG A 46 25.48 -4.00 -15.92
CA ARG A 46 26.38 -3.78 -17.07
C ARG A 46 25.64 -3.83 -18.40
N ILE A 47 24.73 -4.80 -18.56
CA ILE A 47 23.87 -4.89 -19.75
C ILE A 47 22.96 -3.66 -19.83
N PHE A 48 22.31 -3.31 -18.72
CA PHE A 48 21.43 -2.15 -18.63
C PHE A 48 22.10 -0.83 -19.04
N ASN A 49 23.38 -0.63 -18.72
CA ASN A 49 24.12 0.57 -19.10
C ASN A 49 24.55 0.60 -20.58
N ARG A 50 24.40 -0.50 -21.32
CA ARG A 50 24.72 -0.58 -22.76
C ARG A 50 23.51 -0.32 -23.65
N ILE A 51 22.31 -0.54 -23.12
CA ILE A 51 21.06 -0.34 -23.86
C ILE A 51 20.62 1.11 -23.76
N SER A 52 20.18 1.66 -24.89
CA SER A 52 19.60 2.98 -25.03
C SER A 52 18.35 2.91 -25.92
N PRO A 53 17.50 3.95 -25.94
CA PRO A 53 16.32 3.97 -26.83
C PRO A 53 16.67 3.82 -28.32
N GLU A 54 17.90 4.11 -28.72
CA GLU A 54 18.41 4.01 -30.10
C GLU A 54 19.02 2.62 -30.42
N THR A 55 19.09 1.70 -29.45
CA THR A 55 19.66 0.37 -29.66
C THR A 55 18.84 -0.44 -30.68
N PRO A 56 19.46 -1.18 -31.62
CA PRO A 56 18.73 -1.99 -32.60
C PRO A 56 17.82 -3.04 -31.96
N SER A 57 16.63 -3.27 -32.54
CA SER A 57 15.63 -4.19 -31.95
C SER A 57 16.13 -5.62 -31.71
N ARG A 58 17.01 -6.13 -32.57
CA ARG A 58 17.62 -7.47 -32.41
C ARG A 58 18.53 -7.56 -31.18
N GLU A 59 19.27 -6.49 -30.89
CA GLU A 59 20.11 -6.42 -29.68
C GLU A 59 19.26 -6.28 -28.42
N ILE A 60 18.19 -5.47 -28.48
CA ILE A 60 17.23 -5.35 -27.37
C ILE A 60 16.59 -6.70 -27.04
N ASP A 61 16.19 -7.49 -28.05
CA ASP A 61 15.65 -8.84 -27.87
C ASP A 61 16.66 -9.77 -27.17
N PHE A 62 17.89 -9.83 -27.70
CA PHE A 62 18.96 -10.63 -27.11
C PHE A 62 19.21 -10.24 -25.65
N PHE A 63 19.32 -8.95 -25.33
CA PHE A 63 19.56 -8.49 -23.96
C PHE A 63 18.38 -8.74 -23.03
N LEU A 64 17.15 -8.54 -23.51
CA LEU A 64 15.94 -8.81 -22.74
C LEU A 64 15.86 -10.29 -22.36
N ARG A 65 16.08 -11.19 -23.33
CA ARG A 65 16.13 -12.63 -23.10
C ARG A 65 17.25 -13.00 -22.14
N LEU A 66 18.46 -12.51 -22.37
CA LEU A 66 19.64 -12.80 -21.54
C LEU A 66 19.42 -12.41 -20.07
N VAL A 67 18.87 -11.21 -19.83
CA VAL A 67 18.63 -10.68 -18.49
C VAL A 67 17.46 -11.40 -17.79
N LEU A 68 16.43 -11.82 -18.52
CA LEU A 68 15.31 -12.57 -17.95
C LEU A 68 15.67 -14.03 -17.62
N GLU A 69 16.46 -14.69 -18.48
CA GLU A 69 16.92 -16.07 -18.25
C GLU A 69 18.00 -16.17 -17.17
N LEU A 70 18.69 -15.07 -16.86
CA LEU A 70 19.67 -15.01 -15.78
C LEU A 70 19.08 -15.38 -14.42
N GLY A 71 17.78 -15.12 -14.21
CA GLY A 71 17.15 -15.18 -12.90
C GLY A 71 17.76 -14.19 -11.90
N GLY A 72 17.55 -14.43 -10.61
CA GLY A 72 18.06 -13.56 -9.54
C GLY A 72 17.54 -12.13 -9.67
N LYS A 73 18.44 -11.16 -9.91
CA LYS A 73 18.08 -9.74 -10.06
C LYS A 73 17.93 -9.29 -11.52
N GLY A 74 18.11 -10.18 -12.49
CA GLY A 74 17.90 -9.88 -13.90
C GLY A 74 16.53 -9.26 -14.23
N PRO A 75 15.41 -9.92 -13.87
CA PRO A 75 14.07 -9.39 -14.09
C PRO A 75 13.85 -7.97 -13.55
N SER A 76 14.48 -7.62 -12.42
CA SER A 76 14.41 -6.28 -11.82
C SER A 76 15.01 -5.22 -12.76
N PHE A 77 16.13 -5.51 -13.42
CA PHE A 77 16.76 -4.62 -14.40
C PHE A 77 16.01 -4.56 -15.72
N ALA A 78 15.44 -5.69 -16.18
CA ALA A 78 14.54 -5.69 -17.35
C ALA A 78 13.33 -4.77 -17.12
N PHE A 79 12.71 -4.85 -15.92
CA PHE A 79 11.59 -3.98 -15.57
C PHE A 79 12.00 -2.52 -15.44
N LYS A 80 13.18 -2.26 -14.88
CA LYS A 80 13.78 -0.92 -14.87
C LYS A 80 13.96 -0.36 -16.28
N ALA A 81 14.38 -1.18 -17.25
CA ALA A 81 14.55 -0.76 -18.64
C ALA A 81 13.23 -0.43 -19.33
N LEU A 82 12.20 -1.27 -19.13
CA LEU A 82 10.83 -0.99 -19.58
C LEU A 82 10.31 0.32 -18.96
N TYR A 83 10.47 0.48 -17.65
CA TYR A 83 9.93 1.62 -16.93
C TYR A 83 10.54 2.95 -17.36
N LYS A 84 11.86 2.96 -17.65
CA LYS A 84 12.54 4.13 -18.21
C LYS A 84 12.26 4.39 -19.69
N GLY A 85 11.53 3.50 -20.36
CA GLY A 85 11.26 3.60 -21.80
C GLY A 85 12.46 3.27 -22.68
N ILE A 86 13.50 2.62 -22.14
CA ILE A 86 14.60 2.08 -22.96
C ILE A 86 14.08 0.91 -23.79
N ILE A 87 13.23 0.07 -23.18
CA ILE A 87 12.45 -0.95 -23.87
C ILE A 87 11.01 -0.43 -23.92
N ASN A 88 10.42 -0.32 -25.11
CA ASN A 88 9.00 0.02 -25.24
C ASN A 88 8.11 -1.24 -25.15
N SER A 89 6.82 -1.04 -24.87
CA SER A 89 5.84 -2.15 -24.71
C SER A 89 5.77 -3.04 -25.94
N ASP A 90 5.77 -2.44 -27.13
CA ASP A 90 5.57 -3.17 -28.38
C ASP A 90 6.76 -4.07 -28.71
N SER A 91 7.98 -3.59 -28.45
CA SER A 91 9.20 -4.38 -28.61
C SER A 91 9.27 -5.47 -27.55
N MET A 92 8.84 -5.18 -26.33
CA MET A 92 8.76 -6.19 -25.27
C MET A 92 7.78 -7.31 -25.67
N GLU A 93 6.55 -6.99 -26.09
CA GLU A 93 5.52 -7.97 -26.44
C GLU A 93 5.92 -8.87 -27.62
N LYS A 94 6.62 -8.34 -28.63
CA LYS A 94 7.11 -9.14 -29.77
C LYS A 94 8.17 -10.17 -29.38
N ASN A 95 8.94 -9.89 -28.33
CA ASN A 95 10.15 -10.61 -27.98
C ASN A 95 9.97 -11.54 -26.77
N ILE A 96 8.96 -11.29 -25.94
CA ILE A 96 8.76 -11.99 -24.67
C ILE A 96 8.51 -13.50 -24.84
N ASP A 97 7.99 -13.94 -25.99
CA ASP A 97 7.76 -15.35 -26.28
C ASP A 97 9.03 -16.18 -26.47
N SER A 98 10.18 -15.53 -26.71
CA SER A 98 11.48 -16.21 -26.74
C SER A 98 12.06 -16.53 -25.35
N VAL A 99 11.41 -16.01 -24.30
CA VAL A 99 11.81 -16.16 -22.90
C VAL A 99 11.05 -17.32 -22.26
N SER A 100 11.74 -18.09 -21.42
CA SER A 100 11.17 -19.18 -20.62
C SER A 100 9.97 -18.71 -19.80
N GLU A 101 9.01 -19.60 -19.57
CA GLU A 101 7.85 -19.29 -18.72
C GLU A 101 8.26 -18.84 -17.31
N THR A 102 9.33 -19.41 -16.75
CA THR A 102 9.89 -18.99 -15.45
C THR A 102 10.42 -17.56 -15.52
N GLY A 103 11.18 -17.20 -16.57
CA GLY A 103 11.66 -15.82 -16.78
C GLY A 103 10.52 -14.82 -16.97
N ARG A 104 9.48 -15.20 -17.72
CA ARG A 104 8.26 -14.39 -17.90
C ARG A 104 7.51 -14.17 -16.58
N LEU A 105 7.34 -15.21 -15.77
CA LEU A 105 6.69 -15.11 -14.46
C LEU A 105 7.52 -14.26 -13.48
N ALA A 106 8.84 -14.40 -13.49
CA ALA A 106 9.72 -13.54 -12.70
C ALA A 106 9.65 -12.07 -13.16
N PHE A 107 9.46 -11.81 -14.45
CA PHE A 107 9.24 -10.46 -14.96
C PHE A 107 7.89 -9.88 -14.51
N VAL A 108 6.84 -10.70 -14.54
CA VAL A 108 5.51 -10.33 -14.02
C VAL A 108 5.59 -10.00 -12.53
N ASP A 109 6.32 -10.77 -11.72
CA ASP A 109 6.53 -10.46 -10.30
C ASP A 109 7.09 -9.04 -10.10
N GLN A 110 8.09 -8.64 -10.88
CA GLN A 110 8.64 -7.28 -10.80
C GLN A 110 7.61 -6.20 -11.12
N TYR A 111 6.68 -6.46 -12.04
CA TYR A 111 5.54 -5.59 -12.34
C TYR A 111 4.53 -5.54 -11.17
N LEU A 112 4.23 -6.65 -10.50
CA LEU A 112 3.29 -6.68 -9.37
C LEU A 112 3.77 -5.87 -8.17
N GLN A 113 5.07 -5.83 -7.97
CA GLN A 113 5.73 -5.02 -6.94
C GLN A 113 5.68 -3.51 -7.23
N ALA A 114 5.41 -3.10 -8.47
CA ALA A 114 5.33 -1.68 -8.84
C ALA A 114 4.11 -0.98 -8.21
N ARG A 115 4.14 0.37 -8.21
CA ARG A 115 3.03 1.20 -7.71
C ARG A 115 1.80 1.09 -8.61
N PRO A 116 0.59 1.33 -8.07
CA PRO A 116 -0.66 1.28 -8.85
C PRO A 116 -0.63 2.08 -10.17
N SER A 117 -0.01 3.27 -10.17
CA SER A 117 0.11 4.12 -11.37
C SER A 117 0.94 3.48 -12.49
N VAL A 118 2.06 2.87 -12.13
CA VAL A 118 2.94 2.14 -13.07
C VAL A 118 2.22 0.89 -13.58
N ARG A 119 1.52 0.19 -12.68
CA ARG A 119 0.75 -1.00 -13.05
C ARG A 119 -0.37 -0.68 -14.02
N LEU A 120 -1.08 0.41 -13.81
CA LEU A 120 -2.13 0.88 -14.72
C LEU A 120 -1.57 1.14 -16.13
N LYS A 121 -0.37 1.73 -16.22
CA LYS A 121 0.28 2.02 -17.51
C LYS A 121 0.60 0.76 -18.33
N TYR A 122 1.07 -0.32 -17.69
CA TYR A 122 1.56 -1.52 -18.39
C TYR A 122 0.63 -2.74 -18.27
N GLY A 123 -0.56 -2.60 -17.65
CA GLY A 123 -1.40 -3.73 -17.29
C GLY A 123 -1.83 -4.62 -18.46
N ALA A 124 -2.17 -4.03 -19.61
CA ALA A 124 -2.53 -4.80 -20.81
C ALA A 124 -1.36 -5.69 -21.29
N ALA A 125 -0.16 -5.14 -21.36
CA ALA A 125 1.02 -5.85 -21.82
C ALA A 125 1.36 -7.05 -20.90
N PHE A 126 1.33 -6.84 -19.59
CA PHE A 126 1.58 -7.95 -18.63
C PHE A 126 0.44 -8.97 -18.58
N LYS A 127 -0.80 -8.58 -18.90
CA LYS A 127 -1.90 -9.52 -19.08
C LYS A 127 -1.66 -10.42 -20.29
N ASN A 128 -1.16 -9.85 -21.40
CA ASN A 128 -0.73 -10.62 -22.58
C ASN A 128 0.36 -11.63 -22.21
N ILE A 129 1.40 -11.21 -21.48
CA ILE A 129 2.45 -12.11 -21.00
C ILE A 129 1.87 -13.29 -20.20
N LEU A 130 0.96 -13.05 -19.26
CA LEU A 130 0.33 -14.13 -18.49
C LEU A 130 -0.48 -15.11 -19.35
N ASN A 131 -1.10 -14.64 -20.44
CA ASN A 131 -1.86 -15.49 -21.36
C ASN A 131 -0.97 -16.45 -22.17
N THR A 132 0.30 -16.09 -22.37
CA THR A 132 1.28 -16.92 -23.10
C THR A 132 1.79 -18.12 -22.28
N ILE A 133 1.58 -18.12 -20.95
CA ILE A 133 1.97 -19.23 -20.09
C ILE A 133 1.13 -20.48 -20.42
N GLY A 134 1.81 -21.59 -20.72
CA GLY A 134 1.21 -22.84 -21.15
C GLY A 134 1.44 -24.01 -20.20
N SER A 135 2.47 -23.95 -19.35
CA SER A 135 2.92 -25.07 -18.53
C SER A 135 2.53 -24.89 -17.06
N ARG A 136 2.14 -26.01 -16.42
CA ARG A 136 1.69 -26.01 -15.02
C ARG A 136 2.84 -25.95 -14.01
N GLU A 137 3.96 -26.60 -14.31
CA GLU A 137 5.09 -26.68 -13.38
C GLU A 137 5.69 -25.30 -13.03
N PRO A 138 6.00 -24.41 -14.00
CA PRO A 138 6.48 -23.05 -13.70
C PRO A 138 5.48 -22.24 -12.86
N VAL A 139 4.18 -22.42 -13.09
CA VAL A 139 3.12 -21.73 -12.34
C VAL A 139 3.10 -22.18 -10.87
N ILE A 140 3.17 -23.49 -10.62
CA ILE A 140 3.21 -24.03 -9.25
C ILE A 140 4.49 -23.58 -8.54
N GLU A 141 5.63 -23.63 -9.22
CA GLU A 141 6.91 -23.16 -8.67
C GLU A 141 6.87 -21.66 -8.36
N PHE A 142 6.28 -20.86 -9.23
CA PHE A 142 6.10 -19.43 -9.02
C PHE A 142 5.27 -19.15 -7.76
N PHE A 143 4.09 -19.75 -7.62
CA PHE A 143 3.28 -19.59 -6.40
C PHE A 143 4.00 -20.10 -5.14
N ALA A 144 4.73 -21.21 -5.22
CA ALA A 144 5.54 -21.69 -4.10
C ALA A 144 6.68 -20.71 -3.74
N SER A 145 7.26 -20.04 -4.73
CA SER A 145 8.32 -19.05 -4.51
C SER A 145 7.79 -17.77 -3.85
N LEU A 146 6.56 -17.33 -4.16
CA LEU A 146 5.92 -16.21 -3.48
C LEU A 146 5.77 -16.48 -1.97
N PHE A 147 5.39 -17.71 -1.61
CA PHE A 147 5.33 -18.13 -0.21
C PHE A 147 6.70 -18.02 0.47
N ASP A 148 7.77 -18.50 -0.18
CA ASP A 148 9.14 -18.47 0.38
C ASP A 148 9.68 -17.04 0.54
N GLN A 149 9.19 -16.10 -0.27
CA GLN A 149 9.57 -14.68 -0.21
C GLN A 149 8.65 -13.85 0.70
N TYR A 150 7.67 -14.47 1.38
CA TYR A 150 6.65 -13.79 2.18
C TYR A 150 5.89 -12.71 1.39
N GLN A 151 5.63 -12.98 0.10
CA GLN A 151 4.93 -12.09 -0.82
C GLN A 151 3.49 -12.55 -1.09
N ASP A 152 2.56 -11.59 -1.17
CA ASP A 152 1.15 -11.86 -1.43
C ASP A 152 0.93 -12.30 -2.88
N ALA A 153 0.10 -13.32 -3.06
CA ALA A 153 -0.41 -13.69 -4.37
C ALA A 153 -1.30 -12.56 -4.91
N ASP A 154 -0.74 -11.74 -5.79
CA ASP A 154 -1.45 -10.62 -6.37
C ASP A 154 -2.66 -11.10 -7.19
N PRO A 155 -3.84 -10.50 -7.03
CA PRO A 155 -5.03 -10.86 -7.79
C PRO A 155 -4.84 -10.83 -9.31
N PHE A 156 -3.92 -10.02 -9.82
CA PHE A 156 -3.54 -9.98 -11.24
C PHE A 156 -3.12 -11.34 -11.80
N LEU A 157 -2.61 -12.25 -10.96
CA LEU A 157 -2.21 -13.60 -11.33
C LEU A 157 -3.41 -14.49 -11.73
N HIS A 158 -4.65 -14.08 -11.46
CA HIS A 158 -5.84 -14.78 -11.98
C HIS A 158 -5.95 -14.76 -13.51
N ASN A 159 -5.21 -13.88 -14.19
CA ASN A 159 -5.08 -13.88 -15.65
C ASN A 159 -4.29 -15.10 -16.17
N ILE A 160 -3.55 -15.84 -15.31
CA ILE A 160 -3.03 -17.16 -15.68
C ILE A 160 -4.20 -18.11 -15.93
N LYS A 161 -4.12 -18.89 -17.02
CA LYS A 161 -5.12 -19.89 -17.42
C LYS A 161 -5.56 -20.74 -16.21
N PRO A 162 -6.88 -20.82 -15.90
CA PRO A 162 -7.37 -21.50 -14.71
C PRO A 162 -6.90 -22.95 -14.55
N ALA A 163 -6.78 -23.70 -15.66
CA ALA A 163 -6.31 -25.09 -15.66
C ALA A 163 -4.89 -25.26 -15.09
N LEU A 164 -4.01 -24.26 -15.24
CA LEU A 164 -2.63 -24.32 -14.75
C LEU A 164 -2.52 -24.07 -13.24
N ARG A 165 -3.56 -23.50 -12.63
CA ARG A 165 -3.59 -23.11 -11.21
C ARG A 165 -4.78 -23.69 -10.46
N ASN A 166 -5.34 -24.81 -10.95
CA ASN A 166 -6.49 -25.45 -10.33
C ASN A 166 -6.07 -26.12 -9.00
N PRO A 167 -6.61 -25.69 -7.84
CA PRO A 167 -6.28 -26.28 -6.54
C PRO A 167 -6.62 -27.77 -6.42
N GLU A 168 -7.71 -28.24 -7.02
CA GLU A 168 -8.13 -29.65 -6.95
C GLU A 168 -7.09 -30.55 -7.63
N VAL A 169 -6.65 -30.15 -8.82
CA VAL A 169 -5.58 -30.87 -9.54
C VAL A 169 -4.28 -30.85 -8.72
N ILE A 170 -3.99 -29.75 -8.00
CA ILE A 170 -2.81 -29.70 -7.13
C ILE A 170 -2.89 -30.70 -5.97
N MET A 171 -4.08 -30.85 -5.39
CA MET A 171 -4.32 -31.85 -4.36
C MET A 171 -4.20 -33.28 -4.92
N GLU A 172 -4.68 -33.53 -6.14
CA GLU A 172 -4.65 -34.86 -6.76
C GLU A 172 -3.28 -35.27 -7.30
N THR A 173 -2.39 -34.32 -7.59
CA THR A 173 -1.11 -34.61 -8.26
C THR A 173 0.12 -34.31 -7.40
N GLU A 174 0.29 -33.10 -6.86
CA GLU A 174 1.44 -32.76 -6.03
C GLU A 174 1.36 -33.36 -4.63
N LEU A 175 0.19 -33.32 -3.98
CA LEU A 175 0.07 -33.78 -2.59
C LEU A 175 0.11 -35.30 -2.42
N VAL A 176 -0.29 -36.05 -3.45
CA VAL A 176 -0.26 -37.52 -3.49
C VAL A 176 1.09 -38.07 -3.96
N SER A 177 1.99 -37.19 -4.44
CA SER A 177 3.33 -37.58 -4.91
C SER A 177 4.15 -38.27 -3.82
N LYS A 178 4.94 -39.29 -4.19
CA LYS A 178 5.94 -39.90 -3.27
C LYS A 178 7.16 -38.99 -3.03
N ASP A 179 7.38 -37.99 -3.88
CA ASP A 179 8.46 -37.01 -3.73
C ASP A 179 8.06 -35.88 -2.75
N PRO A 180 8.75 -35.76 -1.59
CA PRO A 180 8.48 -34.70 -0.62
C PRO A 180 8.67 -33.29 -1.18
N ALA A 181 9.63 -33.08 -2.09
CA ALA A 181 9.87 -31.75 -2.65
C ALA A 181 8.67 -31.28 -3.48
N LYS A 182 8.09 -32.18 -4.29
CA LYS A 182 6.85 -31.93 -5.03
C LYS A 182 5.66 -31.67 -4.10
N ARG A 183 5.50 -32.44 -3.01
CA ARG A 183 4.45 -32.20 -2.01
C ARG A 183 4.58 -30.84 -1.34
N ILE A 184 5.78 -30.47 -0.90
CA ILE A 184 6.08 -29.16 -0.29
C ILE A 184 5.75 -28.03 -1.27
N ARG A 185 6.17 -28.16 -2.53
CA ARG A 185 5.85 -27.17 -3.59
C ARG A 185 4.33 -27.02 -3.76
N GLY A 186 3.61 -28.14 -3.82
CA GLY A 186 2.15 -28.17 -3.89
C GLY A 186 1.47 -27.50 -2.69
N LEU A 187 1.89 -27.80 -1.46
CA LEU A 187 1.37 -27.18 -0.24
C LEU A 187 1.56 -25.66 -0.23
N LYS A 188 2.76 -25.19 -0.57
CA LYS A 188 3.07 -23.76 -0.67
C LYS A 188 2.20 -23.09 -1.73
N ALA A 189 2.11 -23.66 -2.93
CA ALA A 189 1.28 -23.13 -4.00
C ALA A 189 -0.22 -23.08 -3.62
N LEU A 190 -0.76 -24.13 -2.99
CA LEU A 190 -2.13 -24.15 -2.50
C LEU A 190 -2.40 -23.06 -1.47
N SER A 191 -1.44 -22.78 -0.60
CA SER A 191 -1.59 -21.73 0.40
C SER A 191 -1.64 -20.31 -0.20
N MET A 192 -1.11 -20.14 -1.42
CA MET A 192 -1.22 -18.89 -2.18
C MET A 192 -2.52 -18.80 -2.98
N LEU A 193 -3.01 -19.94 -3.48
CA LEU A 193 -4.21 -20.00 -4.32
C LEU A 193 -5.51 -20.02 -3.52
N LEU A 194 -5.48 -20.54 -2.29
CA LEU A 194 -6.65 -20.71 -1.44
C LEU A 194 -6.62 -19.77 -0.24
N ASN A 195 -7.78 -19.21 0.12
CA ASN A 195 -7.92 -18.42 1.35
C ASN A 195 -7.68 -19.25 2.63
N ARG A 196 -7.94 -20.56 2.54
CA ARG A 196 -7.75 -21.58 3.58
C ARG A 196 -7.70 -22.94 2.89
N ILE A 197 -6.63 -23.69 3.09
CA ILE A 197 -6.57 -25.10 2.67
C ILE A 197 -7.50 -25.88 3.60
N PRO A 198 -8.40 -26.74 3.10
CA PRO A 198 -9.26 -27.53 3.97
C PRO A 198 -8.44 -28.34 4.99
N SER A 199 -8.79 -28.25 6.27
CA SER A 199 -8.05 -28.95 7.35
C SER A 199 -7.99 -30.46 7.13
N LYS A 200 -9.04 -31.05 6.55
CA LYS A 200 -9.07 -32.47 6.14
C LYS A 200 -7.92 -32.87 5.20
N THR A 201 -7.40 -31.93 4.41
CA THR A 201 -6.27 -32.13 3.50
C THR A 201 -4.93 -32.01 4.23
N LEU A 202 -4.86 -31.19 5.29
CA LEU A 202 -3.63 -30.96 6.06
C LEU A 202 -3.43 -32.00 7.16
N LEU A 203 -4.51 -32.49 7.79
CA LEU A 203 -4.46 -33.45 8.90
C LEU A 203 -3.64 -34.72 8.60
N PRO A 204 -3.74 -35.37 7.43
CA PRO A 204 -2.92 -36.54 7.11
C PRO A 204 -1.42 -36.25 7.11
N CYS A 205 -1.04 -35.01 6.82
CA CYS A 205 0.36 -34.59 6.81
C CYS A 205 0.86 -34.15 8.20
N LEU A 206 -0.01 -34.14 9.22
CA LEU A 206 0.30 -33.91 10.63
C LEU A 206 0.28 -35.24 11.40
N SER A 207 1.00 -36.24 10.89
CA SER A 207 1.20 -37.53 11.57
C SER A 207 2.65 -37.69 12.04
N PRO A 208 2.91 -38.49 13.09
CA PRO A 208 4.27 -38.78 13.55
C PRO A 208 5.14 -39.45 12.48
N GLU A 209 4.53 -40.25 11.59
CA GLU A 209 5.21 -41.01 10.54
C GLU A 209 5.59 -40.16 9.32
N GLU A 210 5.03 -38.96 9.20
CA GLU A 210 5.32 -38.04 8.11
C GLU A 210 6.73 -37.44 8.23
N ARG A 211 7.28 -36.90 7.14
CA ARG A 211 8.57 -36.19 7.19
C ARG A 211 8.45 -34.82 7.87
N SER A 212 9.46 -34.46 8.67
CA SER A 212 9.48 -33.18 9.40
C SER A 212 9.44 -31.97 8.46
N GLU A 213 10.04 -32.01 7.28
CA GLU A 213 10.01 -30.87 6.35
C GLU A 213 8.60 -30.55 5.83
N ILE A 214 7.75 -31.57 5.71
CA ILE A 214 6.35 -31.42 5.33
C ILE A 214 5.56 -30.82 6.50
N ARG A 215 5.76 -31.32 7.72
CA ARG A 215 5.13 -30.77 8.93
C ARG A 215 5.52 -29.30 9.16
N ILE A 216 6.81 -28.97 9.05
CA ILE A 216 7.31 -27.59 9.11
C ILE A 216 6.65 -26.73 8.04
N THR A 217 6.46 -27.24 6.82
CA THR A 217 5.74 -26.50 5.77
C THR A 217 4.30 -26.18 6.18
N ILE A 218 3.60 -27.11 6.85
CA ILE A 218 2.25 -26.87 7.36
C ILE A 218 2.26 -25.86 8.49
N TYR A 219 3.19 -25.99 9.44
CA TYR A 219 3.36 -25.01 10.51
C TYR A 219 3.59 -23.61 9.94
N ASN A 220 4.43 -23.48 8.92
CA ASN A 220 4.66 -22.22 8.20
C ASN A 220 3.40 -21.71 7.48
N ILE A 221 2.57 -22.59 6.91
CA ILE A 221 1.29 -22.20 6.31
C ILE A 221 0.34 -21.64 7.38
N VAL A 222 0.29 -22.27 8.55
CA VAL A 222 -0.53 -21.81 9.67
C VAL A 222 0.01 -20.50 10.23
N GLU A 223 1.31 -20.40 10.48
CA GLU A 223 1.99 -19.18 10.95
C GLU A 223 1.76 -18.00 9.99
N ASN A 224 1.86 -18.23 8.68
CA ASN A 224 1.66 -17.19 7.68
C ASN A 224 0.19 -16.87 7.40
N SER A 225 -0.76 -17.58 8.00
CA SER A 225 -2.19 -17.27 7.89
C SER A 225 -2.64 -16.15 8.85
N SER A 226 -3.85 -15.63 8.65
CA SER A 226 -4.46 -14.71 9.62
C SER A 226 -4.75 -15.45 10.93
N MET A 227 -4.64 -14.73 12.05
CA MET A 227 -4.89 -15.32 13.37
C MET A 227 -6.28 -15.96 13.44
N GLY A 228 -6.38 -17.17 14.01
CA GLY A 228 -7.66 -17.88 14.19
C GLY A 228 -8.11 -18.76 13.01
N VAL A 229 -7.48 -18.67 11.83
CA VAL A 229 -7.95 -19.37 10.61
C VAL A 229 -7.88 -20.89 10.71
N TYR A 230 -6.87 -21.40 11.41
CA TYR A 230 -6.63 -22.83 11.61
C TYR A 230 -6.75 -23.21 13.09
N SER A 231 -7.72 -22.60 13.81
CA SER A 231 -7.97 -22.92 15.22
C SER A 231 -8.29 -24.41 15.46
N ASP A 232 -8.78 -25.11 14.45
CA ASP A 232 -9.11 -26.52 14.44
C ASP A 232 -7.89 -27.45 14.29
N LEU A 233 -6.73 -26.93 13.85
CA LEU A 233 -5.48 -27.72 13.78
C LEU A 233 -4.69 -27.72 15.09
N PHE A 234 -5.08 -26.88 16.07
CA PHE A 234 -4.32 -26.68 17.31
C PHE A 234 -4.02 -27.99 18.03
N ASP A 235 -5.03 -28.83 18.26
CA ASP A 235 -4.87 -30.07 19.05
C ASP A 235 -3.96 -31.08 18.33
N SER A 236 -4.01 -31.14 17.00
CA SER A 236 -3.13 -32.00 16.18
C SER A 236 -1.67 -31.53 16.24
N ILE A 237 -1.43 -30.23 16.18
CA ILE A 237 -0.07 -29.65 16.31
C ILE A 237 0.46 -29.90 17.73
N LEU A 238 -0.36 -29.63 18.76
CA LEU A 238 0.01 -29.83 20.16
C LEU A 238 0.37 -31.28 20.47
N LYS A 239 -0.31 -32.26 19.85
CA LYS A 239 -0.01 -33.69 20.02
C LYS A 239 1.39 -34.08 19.53
N LEU A 240 1.88 -33.46 18.46
CA LEU A 240 3.20 -33.72 17.87
C LEU A 240 4.31 -32.91 18.54
N PHE A 241 3.96 -31.81 19.18
CA PHE A 241 4.88 -30.89 19.84
C PHE A 241 5.91 -31.56 20.78
N PRO A 242 5.55 -32.48 21.70
CA PRO A 242 6.54 -33.14 22.57
C PRO A 242 7.45 -34.15 21.86
N GLN A 243 7.14 -34.53 20.63
CA GLN A 243 7.91 -35.50 19.83
C GLN A 243 8.86 -34.81 18.83
N SER A 244 8.73 -33.50 18.69
CA SER A 244 9.47 -32.68 17.73
C SER A 244 10.87 -32.37 18.25
N ASN A 245 11.85 -32.22 17.37
CA ASN A 245 13.12 -31.60 17.75
C ASN A 245 12.95 -30.09 17.93
N ASP A 246 13.96 -29.40 18.48
CA ASP A 246 13.85 -27.96 18.81
C ASP A 246 13.49 -27.07 17.60
N ASP A 247 14.00 -27.38 16.41
CA ASP A 247 13.69 -26.62 15.18
C ASP A 247 12.23 -26.81 14.75
N GLU A 248 11.77 -28.06 14.67
CA GLU A 248 10.38 -28.37 14.34
C GLU A 248 9.41 -27.84 15.41
N ALA A 249 9.76 -27.97 16.69
CA ALA A 249 8.97 -27.51 17.81
C ALA A 249 8.83 -25.98 17.79
N LEU A 250 9.88 -25.23 17.44
CA LEU A 250 9.78 -23.77 17.30
C LEU A 250 8.75 -23.39 16.23
N HIS A 251 8.77 -24.04 15.06
CA HIS A 251 7.77 -23.79 14.01
C HIS A 251 6.35 -24.18 14.46
N ALA A 252 6.19 -25.32 15.14
CA ALA A 252 4.92 -25.75 15.72
C ALA A 252 4.40 -24.74 16.75
N PHE A 253 5.27 -24.18 17.60
CA PHE A 253 4.92 -23.12 18.55
C PHE A 253 4.39 -21.86 17.84
N LYS A 254 5.10 -21.37 16.82
CA LYS A 254 4.67 -20.21 16.01
C LYS A 254 3.31 -20.43 15.36
N ALA A 255 3.09 -21.65 14.85
CA ALA A 255 1.79 -22.07 14.32
C ALA A 255 0.71 -22.05 15.41
N MET A 256 0.96 -22.65 16.58
CA MET A 256 0.03 -22.66 17.72
C MET A 256 -0.37 -21.27 18.19
N VAL A 257 0.57 -20.32 18.28
CA VAL A 257 0.28 -18.90 18.57
C VAL A 257 -0.73 -18.35 17.55
N THR A 258 -0.49 -18.59 16.26
CA THR A 258 -1.32 -18.06 15.17
C THR A 258 -2.70 -18.74 15.08
N THR A 259 -2.85 -19.99 15.55
CA THR A 259 -4.17 -20.65 15.62
C THR A 259 -5.17 -19.87 16.46
N GLY A 260 -4.72 -19.03 17.41
CA GLY A 260 -5.57 -18.20 18.26
C GLY A 260 -6.54 -19.00 19.15
N LYS A 261 -6.32 -20.32 19.33
CA LYS A 261 -7.23 -21.21 20.06
C LYS A 261 -7.30 -20.89 21.56
N HIS A 262 -6.20 -20.43 22.13
CA HIS A 262 -6.09 -20.06 23.55
C HIS A 262 -5.44 -18.68 23.69
N PRO A 263 -5.75 -17.92 24.77
CA PRO A 263 -4.97 -16.74 25.15
C PRO A 263 -3.49 -17.08 25.29
N LEU A 264 -2.59 -16.15 24.93
CA LEU A 264 -1.16 -16.46 24.83
C LEU A 264 -0.54 -16.81 26.18
N HIS A 265 -0.88 -16.12 27.26
CA HIS A 265 -0.43 -16.50 28.61
C HIS A 265 -0.78 -17.98 28.93
N LYS A 266 -2.00 -18.46 28.62
CA LYS A 266 -2.36 -19.88 28.83
C LYS A 266 -1.63 -20.84 27.90
N LEU A 267 -1.36 -20.43 26.66
CA LEU A 267 -0.57 -21.23 25.73
C LEU A 267 0.85 -21.41 26.27
N MET A 268 1.44 -20.35 26.84
CA MET A 268 2.80 -20.37 27.37
C MET A 268 2.94 -21.25 28.60
N GLU A 269 1.94 -21.29 29.48
CA GLU A 269 1.89 -22.25 30.59
C GLU A 269 1.93 -23.70 30.08
N LYS A 270 1.15 -24.01 29.04
CA LYS A 270 1.14 -25.35 28.42
C LYS A 270 2.48 -25.68 27.76
N VAL A 271 3.05 -24.75 26.99
CA VAL A 271 4.32 -24.93 26.30
C VAL A 271 5.44 -25.18 27.29
N HIS A 272 5.50 -24.39 28.38
CA HIS A 272 6.48 -24.57 29.43
C HIS A 272 6.35 -25.91 30.13
N ALA A 273 5.13 -26.35 30.43
CA ALA A 273 4.90 -27.63 31.09
C ALA A 273 5.29 -28.83 30.21
N ILE A 274 5.11 -28.73 28.89
CA ILE A 274 5.35 -29.82 27.94
C ILE A 274 6.80 -29.86 27.47
N TYR A 275 7.41 -28.71 27.20
CA TYR A 275 8.75 -28.62 26.59
C TYR A 275 9.60 -27.50 27.22
N PRO A 276 10.01 -27.61 28.51
CA PRO A 276 10.73 -26.56 29.22
C PRO A 276 12.03 -26.10 28.55
N SER A 277 12.77 -27.02 27.91
CA SER A 277 14.06 -26.72 27.27
C SER A 277 13.93 -25.84 26.01
N LEU A 278 12.74 -25.72 25.42
CA LEU A 278 12.48 -24.86 24.27
C LEU A 278 12.31 -23.38 24.67
N MET A 279 12.06 -23.10 25.95
CA MET A 279 11.79 -21.75 26.43
C MET A 279 12.86 -20.72 26.08
N PRO A 280 14.17 -20.99 26.22
CA PRO A 280 15.21 -20.03 25.80
C PRO A 280 15.13 -19.68 24.32
N VAL A 281 14.82 -20.65 23.45
CA VAL A 281 14.66 -20.44 22.00
C VAL A 281 13.43 -19.58 21.71
N ILE A 282 12.32 -19.81 22.42
CA ILE A 282 11.11 -18.99 22.31
C ILE A 282 11.37 -17.55 22.78
N MET A 283 12.11 -17.37 23.87
CA MET A 283 12.46 -16.04 24.37
C MET A 283 13.35 -15.29 23.38
N ASP A 284 14.29 -15.97 22.71
CA ASP A 284 15.10 -15.34 21.67
C ASP A 284 14.24 -14.92 20.47
N GLU A 285 13.32 -15.79 20.01
CA GLU A 285 12.34 -15.47 18.97
C GLU A 285 11.48 -14.26 19.34
N ILE A 286 10.97 -14.19 20.58
CA ILE A 286 10.18 -13.04 21.05
C ILE A 286 11.05 -11.77 21.11
N SER A 287 12.31 -11.89 21.53
CA SER A 287 13.27 -10.76 21.58
C SER A 287 13.70 -10.26 20.19
N SER A 288 13.47 -11.04 19.14
CA SER A 288 13.75 -10.61 17.76
C SER A 288 12.78 -9.54 17.26
N LEU A 289 11.68 -9.29 18.00
CA LEU A 289 10.58 -8.39 17.61
C LEU A 289 9.96 -8.79 16.27
N SER A 290 9.77 -10.09 16.06
CA SER A 290 9.13 -10.67 14.88
C SER A 290 7.61 -10.45 14.86
N LYS A 291 6.93 -11.01 13.85
CA LYS A 291 5.46 -11.07 13.81
C LYS A 291 4.88 -11.72 15.06
N ILE A 292 5.54 -12.73 15.62
CA ILE A 292 5.07 -13.43 16.82
C ILE A 292 5.14 -12.52 18.03
N SER A 293 6.21 -11.72 18.15
CA SER A 293 6.33 -10.71 19.22
C SER A 293 5.17 -9.71 19.19
N PHE A 294 4.63 -9.35 18.02
CA PHE A 294 3.48 -8.45 17.92
C PHE A 294 2.24 -9.00 18.65
N PHE A 295 1.96 -10.30 18.53
CA PHE A 295 0.83 -10.91 19.24
C PHE A 295 1.04 -10.92 20.76
N PHE A 296 2.27 -11.19 21.23
CA PHE A 296 2.61 -11.11 22.65
C PHE A 296 2.50 -9.68 23.18
N ILE A 297 2.99 -8.70 22.42
CA ILE A 297 2.91 -7.30 22.78
C ILE A 297 1.45 -6.88 22.88
N GLN A 298 0.60 -7.23 21.89
CA GLN A 298 -0.84 -7.01 22.02
C GLN A 298 -1.43 -7.66 23.28
N ASP A 299 -1.09 -8.93 23.58
CA ASP A 299 -1.61 -9.61 24.77
C ASP A 299 -1.13 -8.96 26.08
N ILE A 300 0.11 -8.44 26.13
CA ILE A 300 0.66 -7.67 27.26
C ILE A 300 -0.14 -6.37 27.49
N ALA A 301 -0.51 -5.65 26.42
CA ALA A 301 -1.34 -4.44 26.54
C ALA A 301 -2.74 -4.75 27.07
N LEU A 302 -3.30 -5.90 26.68
CA LEU A 302 -4.66 -6.30 27.04
C LEU A 302 -4.75 -6.92 28.44
N ASN A 303 -3.71 -7.64 28.84
CA ASN A 303 -3.68 -8.42 30.06
C ASN A 303 -2.47 -8.06 30.94
N PRO A 304 -2.22 -6.77 31.25
CA PRO A 304 -0.97 -6.33 31.87
C PRO A 304 -0.69 -7.02 33.21
N GLU A 305 -1.71 -7.30 34.01
CA GLU A 305 -1.58 -7.99 35.30
C GLU A 305 -1.03 -9.42 35.17
N GLN A 306 -1.35 -10.13 34.08
CA GLN A 306 -0.87 -11.49 33.86
C GLN A 306 0.65 -11.52 33.61
N TYR A 307 1.21 -10.44 33.05
CA TYR A 307 2.61 -10.35 32.63
C TYR A 307 3.54 -9.69 33.67
N LYS A 308 3.12 -9.68 34.95
CA LYS A 308 3.90 -9.13 36.06
C LYS A 308 4.63 -10.19 36.90
N GLN A 309 4.33 -11.47 36.73
CA GLN A 309 4.86 -12.54 37.60
C GLN A 309 5.18 -13.83 36.82
N GLY A 310 6.04 -14.66 37.41
CA GLY A 310 6.39 -15.99 36.89
C GLY A 310 6.94 -15.97 35.47
N ILE A 311 6.58 -17.00 34.68
CA ILE A 311 7.00 -17.14 33.28
C ILE A 311 6.50 -16.00 32.38
N HIS A 312 5.36 -15.40 32.72
CA HIS A 312 4.78 -14.30 31.94
C HIS A 312 5.62 -13.03 32.07
N LEU A 313 6.24 -12.81 33.24
CA LEU A 313 7.22 -11.75 33.39
C LEU A 313 8.44 -11.97 32.49
N GLU A 314 8.93 -13.21 32.36
CA GLU A 314 10.06 -13.54 31.48
C GLU A 314 9.75 -13.22 30.00
N ILE A 315 8.52 -13.49 29.55
CA ILE A 315 8.06 -13.14 28.19
C ILE A 315 8.05 -11.63 27.99
N ASN A 316 7.56 -10.89 28.98
CA ASN A 316 7.53 -9.43 28.96
C ASN A 316 8.96 -8.87 28.94
N LEU A 317 9.86 -9.43 29.75
CA LEU A 317 11.29 -9.11 29.75
C LEU A 317 11.97 -9.44 28.42
N ALA A 318 11.57 -10.52 27.73
CA ALA A 318 12.08 -10.82 26.39
C ALA A 318 11.69 -9.75 25.36
N CYS A 319 10.45 -9.23 25.43
CA CYS A 319 10.01 -8.10 24.60
C CYS A 319 10.83 -6.83 24.90
N ILE A 320 11.03 -6.53 26.19
CA ILE A 320 11.85 -5.41 26.66
C ILE A 320 13.30 -5.54 26.20
N PHE A 321 13.84 -6.74 26.28
CA PHE A 321 15.19 -7.03 25.82
C PHE A 321 15.32 -6.84 24.31
N GLY A 322 14.33 -7.29 23.52
CA GLY A 322 14.27 -7.00 22.09
C GLY A 322 14.25 -5.51 21.79
N MET A 323 13.52 -4.74 22.59
CA MET A 323 13.50 -3.28 22.48
C MET A 323 14.83 -2.64 22.87
N ALA A 324 15.48 -3.13 23.92
CA ALA A 324 16.82 -2.70 24.32
C ALA A 324 17.87 -3.01 23.25
N LYS A 325 17.78 -4.18 22.59
CA LYS A 325 18.59 -4.54 21.42
C LYS A 325 18.40 -3.57 20.25
N LYS A 326 17.17 -3.11 20.03
CA LYS A 326 16.79 -2.24 18.89
C LYS A 326 17.12 -0.76 19.15
N ARG A 327 16.81 -0.25 20.34
CA ARG A 327 16.91 1.16 20.74
C ARG A 327 17.47 1.29 22.17
N PRO A 328 18.73 0.87 22.40
CA PRO A 328 19.30 0.84 23.76
C PRO A 328 19.30 2.23 24.40
N GLU A 329 19.47 3.29 23.61
CA GLU A 329 19.54 4.67 24.10
C GLU A 329 18.21 5.13 24.72
N ARG A 330 17.07 4.78 24.11
CA ARG A 330 15.73 5.15 24.63
C ARG A 330 15.37 4.36 25.89
N VAL A 331 15.73 3.09 25.93
CA VAL A 331 15.50 2.23 27.10
C VAL A 331 16.32 2.73 28.30
N VAL A 332 17.56 3.16 28.08
CA VAL A 332 18.41 3.76 29.12
C VAL A 332 17.79 5.04 29.71
N GLU A 333 17.20 5.90 28.90
CA GLU A 333 16.56 7.13 29.41
C GLU A 333 15.41 6.82 30.37
N ILE A 334 14.62 5.78 30.09
CA ILE A 334 13.56 5.32 30.98
C ILE A 334 14.15 4.79 32.29
N PHE A 335 15.18 3.93 32.23
CA PHE A 335 15.86 3.44 33.43
C PHE A 335 16.49 4.56 34.27
N LYS A 336 17.05 5.61 33.63
CA LYS A 336 17.58 6.78 34.34
C LYS A 336 16.48 7.52 35.10
N LYS A 337 15.32 7.73 34.47
CA LYS A 337 14.16 8.37 35.12
C LYS A 337 13.67 7.52 36.29
N GLY A 338 13.48 6.21 36.07
CA GLY A 338 13.08 5.25 37.11
C GLY A 338 14.05 5.21 38.30
N ALA A 339 15.36 5.26 38.06
CA ALA A 339 16.38 5.30 39.13
C ALA A 339 16.38 6.59 39.96
N VAL A 340 15.78 7.67 39.44
CA VAL A 340 15.58 8.93 40.17
C VAL A 340 14.29 8.90 40.98
N THR A 341 13.23 8.29 40.45
CA THR A 341 11.88 8.33 41.03
C THR A 341 11.57 7.15 41.96
N SER A 342 12.21 6.01 41.79
CA SER A 342 11.94 4.77 42.53
C SER A 342 13.11 4.33 43.41
N LYS A 343 12.81 3.86 44.63
CA LYS A 343 13.80 3.27 45.54
C LYS A 343 14.17 1.83 45.14
N ASN A 344 13.36 1.17 44.31
CA ASN A 344 13.54 -0.23 43.93
C ASN A 344 14.43 -0.43 42.69
N VAL A 345 14.66 0.64 41.91
CA VAL A 345 15.59 0.61 40.77
C VAL A 345 17.01 0.87 41.25
N SER A 346 17.88 -0.13 41.12
CA SER A 346 19.28 -0.02 41.54
C SER A 346 20.05 0.98 40.66
N LYS A 347 20.38 2.16 41.22
CA LYS A 347 21.23 3.17 40.57
C LYS A 347 22.54 2.57 40.04
N THR A 348 23.14 1.67 40.81
CA THR A 348 24.39 0.98 40.43
C THR A 348 24.20 0.09 39.21
N ALA A 349 23.09 -0.65 39.11
CA ALA A 349 22.80 -1.50 37.95
C ALA A 349 22.55 -0.67 36.68
N VAL A 350 21.82 0.45 36.81
CA VAL A 350 21.60 1.39 35.69
C VAL A 350 22.91 2.02 35.21
N ILE A 351 23.82 2.37 36.14
CA ILE A 351 25.16 2.86 35.79
C ILE A 351 25.96 1.79 35.02
N ARG A 352 25.89 0.50 35.42
CA ARG A 352 26.55 -0.59 34.67
C ARG A 352 25.99 -0.73 33.26
N LEU A 353 24.66 -0.71 33.09
CA LEU A 353 24.01 -0.74 31.77
C LEU A 353 24.50 0.42 30.88
N ILE A 354 24.57 1.63 31.42
CA ILE A 354 25.08 2.82 30.70
C ILE A 354 26.52 2.61 30.23
N HIS A 355 27.40 2.13 31.11
CA HIS A 355 28.79 1.86 30.74
C HIS A 355 28.89 0.77 29.67
N LYS A 356 28.14 -0.33 29.84
CA LYS A 356 28.07 -1.42 28.84
C LYS A 356 27.64 -0.89 27.47
N ILE A 357 26.58 -0.10 27.39
CA ILE A 357 26.11 0.48 26.12
C ILE A 357 27.16 1.43 25.52
N LYS A 358 27.84 2.25 26.33
CA LYS A 358 28.95 3.08 25.86
C LYS A 358 30.08 2.24 25.26
N ASP A 359 30.46 1.16 25.91
CA ASP A 359 31.51 0.24 25.43
C ASP A 359 31.09 -0.46 24.14
N LEU A 360 29.85 -0.94 24.06
CA LEU A 360 29.29 -1.53 22.83
C LEU A 360 29.30 -0.51 21.68
N LEU A 361 28.86 0.73 21.92
CA LEU A 361 28.86 1.80 20.92
C LEU A 361 30.29 2.20 20.50
N ALA A 362 31.26 2.15 21.41
CA ALA A 362 32.67 2.39 21.11
C ALA A 362 33.25 1.26 20.22
N ASN A 363 32.92 0.00 20.53
CA ASN A 363 33.31 -1.15 19.73
C ASN A 363 32.67 -1.12 18.34
N GLU A 364 31.39 -0.76 18.24
CA GLU A 364 30.70 -0.51 16.97
C GLU A 364 31.41 0.57 16.15
N LYS A 365 31.81 1.68 16.79
CA LYS A 365 32.56 2.75 16.12
C LYS A 365 33.91 2.24 15.59
N LYS A 366 34.63 1.42 16.36
CA LYS A 366 35.91 0.83 15.95
C LYS A 366 35.75 -0.14 14.78
N ASP A 367 34.71 -0.97 14.80
CA ASP A 367 34.38 -1.92 13.72
C ASP A 367 33.98 -1.20 12.43
N ILE A 368 33.16 -0.15 12.51
CA ILE A 368 32.85 0.70 11.35
C ILE A 368 34.14 1.28 10.75
N LEU A 369 35.06 1.77 11.59
CA LEU A 369 36.32 2.36 11.12
C LEU A 369 37.26 1.33 10.50
N SER A 370 37.25 0.07 10.94
CA SER A 370 38.18 -0.95 10.45
C SER A 370 38.08 -1.24 8.94
N ASP A 371 36.90 -1.05 8.35
CA ASP A 371 36.72 -1.20 6.90
C ASP A 371 37.49 -0.13 6.09
N PHE A 372 37.88 1.00 6.71
CA PHE A 372 38.54 2.14 6.07
C PHE A 372 40.00 2.34 6.48
N LEU A 373 40.44 1.74 7.60
CA LEU A 373 41.81 1.88 8.10
C LEU A 373 42.89 1.54 7.06
N PRO A 374 42.80 0.46 6.26
CA PRO A 374 43.85 0.15 5.28
C PRO A 374 44.08 1.26 4.27
N ALA A 375 43.01 1.93 3.82
CA ALA A 375 43.12 3.06 2.89
C ALA A 375 43.66 4.32 3.59
N ILE A 376 43.24 4.58 4.84
CA ILE A 376 43.75 5.69 5.65
C ILE A 376 45.25 5.52 5.94
N ASP A 377 45.67 4.31 6.30
CA ASP A 377 47.07 3.98 6.55
C ASP A 377 47.92 4.16 5.28
N SER A 378 47.36 3.80 4.11
CA SER A 378 48.00 4.00 2.80
C SER A 378 48.18 5.48 2.40
N LEU A 379 47.55 6.42 3.10
CA LEU A 379 47.70 7.87 2.91
C LEU A 379 48.77 8.47 3.83
N SER A 380 49.31 7.69 4.78
CA SER A 380 50.40 8.15 5.64
C SER A 380 51.69 8.28 4.81
N PRO A 381 52.48 9.35 4.98
CA PRO A 381 53.79 9.42 4.34
C PRO A 381 54.66 8.28 4.87
N GLU A 382 55.30 7.52 3.98
CA GLU A 382 56.33 6.55 4.33
C GLU A 382 57.36 7.23 5.25
N LYS A 383 57.27 6.98 6.55
CA LYS A 383 58.34 7.36 7.47
C LYS A 383 59.46 6.34 7.31
N LYS A 384 60.52 6.81 6.63
CA LYS A 384 61.92 6.34 6.61
C LYS A 384 62.28 5.21 5.64
N ILE A 385 62.64 5.60 4.41
CA ILE A 385 64.01 5.39 3.87
C ILE A 385 64.45 6.68 3.18
N ILE A 386 64.82 7.70 3.96
CA ILE A 386 65.64 8.82 3.47
C ILE A 386 66.86 8.89 4.38
N GLU A 387 67.81 8.00 4.12
CA GLU A 387 69.22 8.19 4.47
C GLU A 387 70.06 7.32 3.54
N LYS A 388 70.11 7.74 2.26
CA LYS A 388 71.20 7.55 1.28
C LYS A 388 70.63 7.68 -0.13
N LYS A 389 70.56 8.92 -0.60
CA LYS A 389 70.78 9.36 -2.00
C LYS A 389 70.35 10.82 -2.14
N ARG A 390 71.08 11.71 -1.46
CA ARG A 390 71.27 13.06 -1.97
C ARG A 390 72.63 13.08 -2.65
N LEU A 391 72.63 12.80 -3.95
CA LEU A 391 73.67 13.23 -4.90
C LEU A 391 73.11 13.04 -6.32
N PHE A 392 72.94 14.19 -6.99
CA PHE A 392 72.62 14.40 -8.41
C PHE A 392 71.24 13.99 -8.96
N ARG A 393 70.38 14.99 -9.21
CA ARG A 393 69.80 15.30 -10.54
C ARG A 393 68.93 16.58 -10.46
N LYS A 394 69.27 17.57 -11.28
CA LYS A 394 68.40 18.69 -11.67
C LYS A 394 67.44 18.23 -12.77
N ASP A 395 66.20 18.74 -12.70
CA ASP A 395 65.23 18.95 -13.79
C ASP A 395 64.77 17.74 -14.64
N ILE A 396 64.19 16.73 -14.00
CA ILE A 396 63.22 15.85 -14.66
C ILE A 396 61.90 16.00 -13.91
N LYS A 397 60.94 16.78 -14.46
CA LYS A 397 59.57 16.87 -13.93
C LYS A 397 59.00 15.45 -13.77
N ASN A 398 58.34 15.19 -12.64
CA ASN A 398 57.71 13.90 -12.35
C ASN A 398 56.78 13.52 -13.52
N PRO A 399 56.80 12.28 -14.03
CA PRO A 399 55.88 11.82 -15.09
C PRO A 399 54.41 12.16 -14.82
N ILE A 400 53.98 12.13 -13.55
CA ILE A 400 52.62 12.48 -13.13
C ILE A 400 52.38 14.00 -13.27
N GLU A 401 53.35 14.83 -12.89
CA GLU A 401 53.25 16.30 -13.05
C GLU A 401 53.15 16.70 -14.52
N LYS A 402 53.94 16.06 -15.41
CA LYS A 402 53.82 16.28 -16.86
C LYS A 402 52.44 15.89 -17.38
N LYS A 403 51.92 14.72 -16.99
CA LYS A 403 50.57 14.27 -17.35
C LYS A 403 49.49 15.22 -16.82
N LEU A 404 49.65 15.76 -15.60
CA LEU A 404 48.75 16.76 -15.01
C LEU A 404 48.82 18.10 -15.73
N GLU A 405 50.00 18.56 -16.19
CA GLU A 405 50.13 19.76 -17.02
C GLU A 405 49.39 19.58 -18.36
N ILE A 406 49.62 18.46 -19.05
CA ILE A 406 48.92 18.11 -20.30
C ILE A 406 47.40 18.08 -20.10
N LEU A 407 46.95 17.46 -19.00
CA LEU A 407 45.54 17.39 -18.62
C LEU A 407 44.97 18.79 -18.35
N LYS A 408 45.71 19.64 -17.62
CA LYS A 408 45.27 20.99 -17.27
C LYS A 408 45.17 21.92 -18.49
N GLU A 409 45.98 21.72 -19.51
CA GLU A 409 45.99 22.51 -20.73
C GLU A 409 45.03 21.98 -21.80
N ASN A 410 44.34 20.86 -21.56
CA ASN A 410 43.44 20.18 -22.53
C ASN A 410 44.13 19.86 -23.87
N ARG A 411 45.43 19.57 -23.86
CA ARG A 411 46.25 19.39 -25.08
C ARG A 411 46.29 17.97 -25.65
N SER A 412 45.64 16.98 -25.03
CA SER A 412 45.72 15.57 -25.45
C SER A 412 44.45 15.07 -26.16
N SER A 413 44.60 14.59 -27.39
CA SER A 413 43.60 13.81 -28.13
C SER A 413 43.61 12.31 -27.79
N GLU A 414 44.61 11.83 -27.04
CA GLU A 414 44.75 10.44 -26.60
C GLU A 414 44.42 10.30 -25.11
N GLY A 415 44.02 9.09 -24.70
CA GLY A 415 43.70 8.79 -23.30
C GLY A 415 44.91 8.98 -22.37
N ILE A 416 44.71 9.58 -21.19
CA ILE A 416 45.78 9.84 -20.23
C ILE A 416 45.65 8.86 -19.07
N ASP A 417 46.75 8.16 -18.78
CA ASP A 417 46.81 7.15 -17.73
C ASP A 417 47.66 7.61 -16.53
N PHE A 418 47.07 7.61 -15.34
CA PHE A 418 47.63 7.95 -14.05
C PHE A 418 47.77 6.73 -13.12
N GLU A 419 47.64 5.50 -13.63
CA GLU A 419 47.57 4.27 -12.84
C GLU A 419 48.62 4.22 -11.70
N GLY A 420 48.15 3.98 -10.48
CA GLY A 420 48.96 3.93 -9.25
C GLY A 420 49.57 5.27 -8.78
N GLY A 421 49.38 6.35 -9.54
CA GLY A 421 50.01 7.66 -9.29
C GLY A 421 49.50 8.39 -8.06
N MET A 422 50.36 9.23 -7.45
CA MET A 422 50.00 10.13 -6.35
C MET A 422 49.74 11.55 -6.87
N ILE A 423 48.51 12.02 -6.69
CA ILE A 423 48.01 13.34 -7.11
C ILE A 423 47.63 14.10 -5.84
N SER A 424 48.37 15.15 -5.51
CA SER A 424 48.16 15.90 -4.27
C SER A 424 48.03 17.39 -4.56
N SER A 425 47.10 18.05 -3.87
CA SER A 425 46.94 19.51 -3.90
C SER A 425 46.79 20.08 -5.31
N GLN A 426 46.04 19.38 -6.17
CA GLN A 426 45.79 19.82 -7.54
C GLN A 426 44.43 20.50 -7.67
N THR A 427 44.34 21.53 -8.51
CA THR A 427 43.08 22.17 -8.88
C THR A 427 42.74 21.86 -10.34
N LEU A 428 41.62 21.18 -10.53
CA LEU A 428 40.96 20.92 -11.81
C LEU A 428 39.56 21.56 -11.86
N SER A 429 39.26 22.46 -10.92
CA SER A 429 37.96 23.12 -10.82
C SER A 429 37.53 23.76 -12.13
N GLY A 430 36.26 23.57 -12.50
CA GLY A 430 35.65 24.12 -13.71
C GLY A 430 36.14 23.53 -15.04
N LYS A 431 37.07 22.57 -15.04
CA LYS A 431 37.62 21.98 -16.28
C LYS A 431 36.70 20.92 -16.87
N SER A 432 36.74 20.75 -18.20
CA SER A 432 35.95 19.74 -18.91
C SER A 432 36.83 18.74 -19.65
N PHE A 433 36.65 17.46 -19.30
CA PHE A 433 37.36 16.30 -19.81
C PHE A 433 36.37 15.33 -20.49
N LYS A 434 35.98 15.66 -21.72
CA LYS A 434 34.96 14.91 -22.48
C LYS A 434 35.51 14.07 -23.63
N SER A 435 36.64 14.48 -24.20
CA SER A 435 37.13 13.99 -25.49
C SER A 435 37.98 12.72 -25.39
N SER A 436 38.61 12.46 -24.25
CA SER A 436 39.62 11.42 -24.09
C SER A 436 39.39 10.67 -22.76
N PRO A 437 39.46 9.32 -22.74
CA PRO A 437 39.31 8.56 -21.50
C PRO A 437 40.46 8.87 -20.54
N LEU A 438 40.12 9.08 -19.27
CA LEU A 438 41.12 9.30 -18.20
C LEU A 438 41.16 8.07 -17.29
N ILE A 439 42.33 7.49 -17.12
CA ILE A 439 42.53 6.32 -16.27
C ILE A 439 43.27 6.77 -15.02
N PHE A 440 42.64 6.63 -13.86
CA PHE A 440 43.20 6.92 -12.55
C PHE A 440 43.30 5.64 -11.71
N ASN A 441 43.24 4.44 -12.31
CA ASN A 441 43.11 3.21 -11.55
C ASN A 441 44.22 3.05 -10.49
N GLY A 442 43.89 2.71 -9.25
CA GLY A 442 44.84 2.60 -8.15
C GLY A 442 45.52 3.91 -7.72
N SER A 443 45.20 5.06 -8.33
CA SER A 443 45.78 6.35 -7.97
C SER A 443 45.33 6.82 -6.59
N ARG A 444 46.18 7.63 -5.94
CA ARG A 444 45.89 8.33 -4.67
C ARG A 444 45.71 9.81 -4.96
N ILE A 445 44.48 10.31 -4.82
CA ILE A 445 44.12 11.71 -5.03
C ILE A 445 43.81 12.33 -3.67
N GLN A 446 44.61 13.29 -3.23
CA GLN A 446 44.45 13.91 -1.91
C GLN A 446 44.46 15.43 -1.93
N ASN A 447 43.66 16.03 -1.04
CA ASN A 447 43.58 17.48 -0.83
C ASN A 447 43.41 18.28 -2.16
N SER A 448 42.68 17.73 -3.12
CA SER A 448 42.56 18.28 -4.47
C SER A 448 41.15 18.83 -4.72
N ASP A 449 41.05 19.82 -5.59
CA ASP A 449 39.81 20.50 -5.94
C ASP A 449 39.40 20.14 -7.37
N LEU A 450 38.33 19.37 -7.48
CA LEU A 450 37.66 18.96 -8.72
C LEU A 450 36.30 19.67 -8.89
N SER A 451 35.96 20.64 -8.04
CA SER A 451 34.65 21.28 -8.03
C SER A 451 34.26 21.83 -9.41
N ARG A 452 33.00 21.70 -9.81
CA ARG A 452 32.47 22.17 -11.11
C ARG A 452 33.18 21.57 -12.35
N ALA A 453 34.04 20.57 -12.19
CA ALA A 453 34.66 19.90 -13.33
C ALA A 453 33.66 18.98 -14.05
N HIS A 454 34.01 18.53 -15.24
CA HIS A 454 33.24 17.54 -16.01
C HIS A 454 34.17 16.40 -16.43
N PHE A 455 33.89 15.18 -15.99
CA PHE A 455 34.60 13.96 -16.38
C PHE A 455 33.67 13.04 -17.16
N SER A 456 34.03 12.71 -18.40
CA SER A 456 33.33 11.70 -19.20
C SER A 456 34.24 10.52 -19.51
N PHE A 457 33.72 9.29 -19.42
CA PHE A 457 34.46 8.07 -19.76
C PHE A 457 35.77 7.86 -18.98
N SER A 458 35.77 8.22 -17.69
CA SER A 458 36.93 8.10 -16.79
C SER A 458 36.84 6.88 -15.87
N PHE A 459 37.99 6.36 -15.45
CA PHE A 459 38.11 5.19 -14.58
C PHE A 459 38.89 5.51 -13.32
N PHE A 460 38.23 5.46 -12.17
CA PHE A 460 38.80 5.65 -10.82
C PHE A 460 38.80 4.34 -10.04
N LYS A 461 39.02 3.20 -10.70
CA LYS A 461 38.91 1.89 -10.04
C LYS A 461 40.02 1.74 -9.00
N HIS A 462 39.72 1.19 -7.84
CA HIS A 462 40.70 1.00 -6.75
C HIS A 462 41.42 2.30 -6.30
N CYS A 463 40.88 3.48 -6.62
CA CYS A 463 41.45 4.77 -6.20
C CYS A 463 41.31 5.00 -4.70
N VAL A 464 42.15 5.88 -4.15
CA VAL A 464 41.90 6.52 -2.85
C VAL A 464 41.75 8.01 -3.06
N LEU A 465 40.55 8.54 -2.79
CA LEU A 465 40.21 9.96 -2.84
C LEU A 465 40.04 10.47 -1.41
N TYR A 466 40.98 11.29 -0.95
CA TYR A 466 41.02 11.80 0.43
C TYR A 466 40.94 13.31 0.49
N LYS A 467 39.92 13.87 1.17
CA LYS A 467 39.71 15.32 1.25
C LYS A 467 39.67 15.98 -0.14
N VAL A 468 38.87 15.40 -1.04
CA VAL A 468 38.69 15.92 -2.40
C VAL A 468 37.39 16.71 -2.46
N ASP A 469 37.47 17.94 -2.97
CA ASP A 469 36.28 18.75 -3.27
C ASP A 469 35.77 18.37 -4.67
N MET A 470 34.52 17.94 -4.74
CA MET A 470 33.80 17.55 -5.96
C MET A 470 32.47 18.31 -6.10
N ARG A 471 32.29 19.42 -5.39
CA ARG A 471 31.01 20.15 -5.41
C ARG A 471 30.63 20.55 -6.82
N HIS A 472 29.39 20.27 -7.20
CA HIS A 472 28.85 20.54 -8.54
C HIS A 472 29.62 19.92 -9.71
N THR A 473 30.40 18.86 -9.48
CA THR A 473 31.10 18.13 -10.55
C THR A 473 30.11 17.29 -11.35
N ILE A 474 30.34 17.16 -12.66
CA ILE A 474 29.57 16.27 -13.54
C ILE A 474 30.43 15.05 -13.89
N PHE A 475 30.01 13.87 -13.48
CA PHE A 475 30.57 12.59 -13.88
C PHE A 475 29.60 11.87 -14.83
N GLU A 476 30.08 11.52 -16.01
CA GLU A 476 29.29 10.83 -17.03
C GLU A 476 30.01 9.56 -17.50
N ASN A 477 29.38 8.40 -17.33
CA ASN A 477 29.96 7.09 -17.65
C ASN A 477 31.30 6.83 -16.92
N VAL A 478 31.36 7.14 -15.61
CA VAL A 478 32.57 7.02 -14.79
C VAL A 478 32.48 5.82 -13.83
N SER A 479 33.58 5.09 -13.66
CA SER A 479 33.67 3.94 -12.74
C SER A 479 34.51 4.28 -11.51
N PHE A 480 33.92 4.17 -10.32
CA PHE A 480 34.56 4.27 -9.01
C PHE A 480 34.67 2.89 -8.33
N ASP A 481 34.67 1.81 -9.11
CA ASP A 481 34.60 0.44 -8.57
C ASP A 481 35.77 0.16 -7.62
N ASN A 482 35.46 -0.32 -6.42
CA ASN A 482 36.41 -0.60 -5.35
C ASN A 482 37.27 0.62 -4.91
N ALA A 483 36.83 1.85 -5.21
CA ALA A 483 37.49 3.06 -4.75
C ALA A 483 37.18 3.37 -3.28
N PHE A 484 38.05 4.16 -2.63
CA PHE A 484 37.85 4.73 -1.31
C PHE A 484 37.61 6.24 -1.43
N LEU A 485 36.44 6.71 -1.02
CA LEU A 485 36.07 8.13 -0.96
C LEU A 485 35.98 8.53 0.51
N ILE A 486 37.01 9.22 1.01
CA ILE A 486 37.18 9.53 2.42
C ILE A 486 37.22 11.05 2.58
N ASN A 487 36.29 11.61 3.36
CA ASN A 487 36.15 13.06 3.54
C ASN A 487 35.95 13.81 2.21
N VAL A 488 35.19 13.24 1.27
CA VAL A 488 34.88 13.89 -0.01
C VAL A 488 33.66 14.80 0.14
N ASP A 489 33.70 15.97 -0.51
CA ASP A 489 32.54 16.87 -0.60
C ASP A 489 32.00 16.89 -2.03
N ALA A 490 30.92 16.15 -2.27
CA ALA A 490 30.24 16.01 -3.56
C ALA A 490 28.86 16.69 -3.55
N GLU A 491 28.69 17.76 -2.76
CA GLU A 491 27.44 18.50 -2.73
C GLU A 491 27.02 18.98 -4.12
N GLY A 492 25.78 18.71 -4.50
CA GLY A 492 25.22 19.13 -5.79
C GLY A 492 25.90 18.53 -7.03
N ALA A 493 26.73 17.49 -6.88
CA ALA A 493 27.36 16.79 -7.99
C ALA A 493 26.36 15.93 -8.77
N VAL A 494 26.67 15.64 -10.04
CA VAL A 494 25.83 14.89 -10.96
C VAL A 494 26.57 13.64 -11.43
N PHE A 495 26.02 12.45 -11.16
CA PHE A 495 26.60 11.16 -11.49
C PHE A 495 25.70 10.39 -12.46
N ARG A 496 25.95 10.58 -13.77
CA ARG A 496 25.21 9.92 -14.85
C ARG A 496 25.88 8.61 -15.22
N ASN A 497 25.14 7.51 -15.14
CA ASN A 497 25.62 6.16 -15.50
C ASN A 497 26.94 5.78 -14.80
N CYS A 498 27.09 6.17 -13.54
CA CYS A 498 28.29 5.89 -12.76
C CYS A 498 28.16 4.58 -11.97
N SER A 499 29.30 3.90 -11.78
CA SER A 499 29.38 2.68 -10.97
C SER A 499 30.19 2.94 -9.70
N PHE A 500 29.67 2.46 -8.57
CA PHE A 500 30.27 2.50 -7.24
C PHE A 500 30.30 1.08 -6.63
N HIS A 501 30.49 0.06 -7.47
CA HIS A 501 30.49 -1.32 -7.00
C HIS A 501 31.68 -1.56 -6.06
N GLY A 502 31.40 -2.09 -4.86
CA GLY A 502 32.43 -2.35 -3.86
C GLY A 502 33.11 -1.09 -3.31
N THR A 503 32.59 0.11 -3.62
CA THR A 503 33.18 1.38 -3.19
C THR A 503 33.01 1.56 -1.68
N SER A 504 34.06 2.09 -1.04
CA SER A 504 34.10 2.44 0.37
C SER A 504 33.98 3.96 0.54
N ILE A 505 32.88 4.43 1.11
CA ILE A 505 32.59 5.86 1.33
C ILE A 505 32.58 6.14 2.83
N PHE A 506 33.45 7.04 3.30
CA PHE A 506 33.53 7.42 4.71
C PHE A 506 33.48 8.92 4.90
N ASN A 507 32.63 9.37 5.83
CA ASN A 507 32.58 10.76 6.26
C ASN A 507 32.48 11.77 5.10
N SER A 508 31.62 11.48 4.12
CA SER A 508 31.51 12.26 2.87
C SER A 508 30.13 12.89 2.72
N ASN A 509 30.07 14.03 2.03
CA ASN A 509 28.87 14.81 1.78
C ASN A 509 28.38 14.61 0.34
N PHE A 510 27.18 14.07 0.16
CA PHE A 510 26.51 13.93 -1.14
C PHE A 510 25.20 14.71 -1.20
N ASN A 511 24.98 15.66 -0.28
CA ASN A 511 23.74 16.40 -0.21
C ASN A 511 23.42 17.11 -1.54
N ASN A 512 22.14 17.18 -1.89
CA ASN A 512 21.65 17.79 -3.14
C ASN A 512 22.20 17.17 -4.45
N ALA A 513 22.89 16.03 -4.42
CA ALA A 513 23.46 15.41 -5.61
C ALA A 513 22.38 14.70 -6.47
N ASP A 514 22.67 14.53 -7.76
CA ASP A 514 21.92 13.67 -8.68
C ASP A 514 22.72 12.38 -8.89
N ILE A 515 22.24 11.28 -8.30
CA ILE A 515 22.90 9.97 -8.30
C ILE A 515 21.93 8.90 -8.84
N LYS A 516 21.11 9.29 -9.82
CA LYS A 516 20.12 8.39 -10.42
C LYS A 516 20.78 7.20 -11.11
N ASN A 517 20.20 6.01 -10.94
CA ASN A 517 20.64 4.75 -11.55
C ASN A 517 22.03 4.23 -11.12
N ALA A 518 22.69 4.85 -10.16
CA ALA A 518 24.03 4.43 -9.76
C ALA A 518 24.06 3.03 -9.10
N ILE A 519 25.19 2.35 -9.26
CA ILE A 519 25.39 0.97 -8.79
C ILE A 519 26.26 1.00 -7.52
N PHE A 520 25.67 0.75 -6.36
CA PHE A 520 26.33 0.63 -5.05
C PHE A 520 26.36 -0.82 -4.53
N ILE A 521 26.36 -1.80 -5.44
CA ILE A 521 26.36 -3.22 -5.07
C ILE A 521 27.61 -3.53 -4.24
N GLU A 522 27.41 -4.13 -3.06
CA GLU A 522 28.47 -4.44 -2.09
C GLU A 522 29.28 -3.22 -1.59
N ALA A 523 28.78 -2.00 -1.77
CA ALA A 523 29.42 -0.81 -1.23
C ALA A 523 29.46 -0.82 0.32
N VAL A 524 30.44 -0.12 0.89
CA VAL A 524 30.56 0.12 2.33
C VAL A 524 30.49 1.61 2.57
N ILE A 525 29.38 2.09 3.10
CA ILE A 525 29.13 3.52 3.29
C ILE A 525 28.98 3.79 4.78
N ALA A 526 29.77 4.71 5.32
CA ALA A 526 29.71 5.07 6.71
C ALA A 526 29.79 6.58 6.97
N SER A 527 29.03 7.04 7.97
CA SER A 527 29.04 8.43 8.46
C SER A 527 28.85 9.47 7.34
N SER A 528 28.03 9.19 6.34
CA SER A 528 27.88 10.03 5.14
C SER A 528 26.44 10.52 4.96
N PHE A 529 26.28 11.61 4.20
CA PHE A 529 25.01 12.35 4.08
C PHE A 529 24.50 12.37 2.64
N PHE A 530 23.21 12.06 2.45
CA PHE A 530 22.52 12.04 1.15
C PHE A 530 21.21 12.85 1.21
N GLU A 531 21.19 13.94 1.99
CA GLU A 531 19.98 14.74 2.16
C GLU A 531 19.62 15.45 0.85
N LYS A 532 18.33 15.45 0.49
CA LYS A 532 17.81 15.99 -0.78
C LYS A 532 18.49 15.44 -2.05
N THR A 533 19.13 14.28 -1.95
CA THR A 533 19.77 13.61 -3.10
C THR A 533 18.73 12.86 -3.93
N ASP A 534 18.85 12.89 -5.25
CA ASP A 534 18.08 11.99 -6.12
C ASP A 534 18.83 10.67 -6.30
N LEU A 535 18.39 9.65 -5.56
CA LEU A 535 18.91 8.28 -5.64
C LEU A 535 18.01 7.38 -6.48
N SER A 536 17.01 7.92 -7.20
CA SER A 536 16.01 7.07 -7.85
C SER A 536 16.65 6.03 -8.78
N TYR A 537 16.14 4.80 -8.69
CA TYR A 537 16.64 3.62 -9.41
C TYR A 537 18.07 3.17 -9.09
N SER A 538 18.72 3.72 -8.07
CA SER A 538 20.02 3.22 -7.63
C SER A 538 19.91 1.82 -7.00
N CYS A 539 21.03 1.09 -6.98
CA CYS A 539 21.09 -0.29 -6.53
C CYS A 539 22.10 -0.45 -5.40
N PHE A 540 21.65 -0.70 -4.18
CA PHE A 540 22.46 -0.86 -2.96
C PHE A 540 22.60 -2.32 -2.53
N ILE A 541 22.26 -3.28 -3.40
CA ILE A 541 22.15 -4.69 -3.04
C ILE A 541 23.39 -5.20 -2.28
N TYR A 542 23.15 -5.85 -1.13
CA TYR A 542 24.16 -6.38 -0.21
C TYR A 542 25.20 -5.39 0.34
N SER A 543 24.98 -4.08 0.19
CA SER A 543 25.83 -3.06 0.80
C SER A 543 25.76 -3.06 2.33
N LYS A 544 26.79 -2.49 2.96
CA LYS A 544 26.82 -2.15 4.38
C LYS A 544 26.70 -0.64 4.53
N ILE A 545 25.65 -0.18 5.21
CA ILE A 545 25.42 1.26 5.45
C ILE A 545 25.39 1.53 6.96
N SER A 546 26.32 2.33 7.46
CA SER A 546 26.50 2.61 8.88
C SER A 546 26.44 4.11 9.18
N LYS A 547 25.48 4.58 9.98
CA LYS A 547 25.35 6.03 10.28
C LYS A 547 25.17 6.88 9.01
N VAL A 548 24.38 6.39 8.06
CA VAL A 548 24.07 7.11 6.82
C VAL A 548 22.70 7.77 6.94
N SER A 549 22.59 9.04 6.53
CA SER A 549 21.31 9.76 6.51
C SER A 549 20.76 9.85 5.09
N PHE A 550 19.62 9.20 4.85
CA PHE A 550 18.82 9.34 3.63
C PHE A 550 17.53 10.13 3.87
N SER A 551 17.30 10.74 5.04
CA SER A 551 15.97 11.18 5.52
C SER A 551 15.12 11.98 4.52
N THR A 552 15.73 12.77 3.65
CA THR A 552 15.06 13.61 2.64
C THR A 552 15.44 13.24 1.20
N ALA A 553 16.09 12.10 0.99
CA ALA A 553 16.50 11.63 -0.32
C ALA A 553 15.30 11.10 -1.13
N ASN A 554 15.30 11.35 -2.43
CA ASN A 554 14.39 10.65 -3.35
C ASN A 554 14.92 9.24 -3.62
N ILE A 555 14.30 8.24 -3.00
CA ILE A 555 14.67 6.82 -3.12
C ILE A 555 13.66 6.01 -3.95
N ASN A 556 12.97 6.67 -4.89
CA ASN A 556 12.00 5.98 -5.75
C ASN A 556 12.66 4.83 -6.52
N GLN A 557 12.09 3.63 -6.40
CA GLN A 557 12.56 2.39 -7.05
C GLN A 557 14.01 2.03 -6.73
N VAL A 558 14.54 2.47 -5.59
CA VAL A 558 15.85 2.04 -5.10
C VAL A 558 15.77 0.59 -4.65
N ASP A 559 16.83 -0.19 -4.92
CA ASP A 559 16.95 -1.56 -4.44
C ASP A 559 17.91 -1.65 -3.24
N PHE A 560 17.36 -1.83 -2.04
CA PHE A 560 18.09 -2.09 -0.79
C PHE A 560 18.09 -3.58 -0.40
N SER A 561 17.88 -4.50 -1.34
CA SER A 561 17.78 -5.92 -1.00
C SER A 561 19.05 -6.46 -0.34
N GLY A 562 18.90 -7.18 0.76
CA GLY A 562 20.02 -7.76 1.51
C GLY A 562 20.96 -6.75 2.18
N VAL A 563 20.58 -5.48 2.25
CA VAL A 563 21.40 -4.41 2.84
C VAL A 563 21.50 -4.59 4.35
N LYS A 564 22.71 -4.40 4.88
CA LYS A 564 22.96 -4.35 6.32
C LYS A 564 23.06 -2.91 6.77
N ALA A 565 22.02 -2.42 7.44
CA ALA A 565 21.96 -1.08 7.96
C ALA A 565 22.14 -1.07 9.49
N ARG A 566 22.98 -0.16 9.99
CA ARG A 566 23.09 0.14 11.42
C ARG A 566 23.20 1.63 11.64
N PHE A 567 22.44 2.17 12.59
CA PHE A 567 22.42 3.61 12.90
C PHE A 567 22.04 4.53 11.71
N SER A 568 21.46 3.99 10.65
CA SER A 568 21.11 4.75 9.44
C SER A 568 19.66 5.24 9.49
N ARG A 569 19.37 6.33 8.80
CA ARG A 569 18.04 6.95 8.68
C ARG A 569 17.57 6.86 7.24
N PHE A 570 16.29 6.57 7.04
CA PHE A 570 15.66 6.45 5.73
C PHE A 570 14.49 7.43 5.59
N PRO A 571 14.10 7.83 4.37
CA PRO A 571 12.89 8.59 4.13
C PRO A 571 11.65 7.92 4.70
N HIS A 572 10.68 8.76 5.09
CA HIS A 572 9.35 8.30 5.44
C HIS A 572 8.71 7.54 4.25
N GLY A 573 8.01 6.44 4.53
CA GLY A 573 7.33 5.65 3.49
C GLY A 573 8.25 4.82 2.57
N ASN A 574 9.56 4.73 2.85
CA ASN A 574 10.56 4.02 2.03
C ASN A 574 10.11 2.62 1.56
N ARG A 575 9.44 1.85 2.42
CA ARG A 575 9.00 0.47 2.14
C ARG A 575 7.93 0.36 1.05
N THR A 576 7.23 1.44 0.71
CA THR A 576 6.26 1.46 -0.41
C THR A 576 6.88 1.90 -1.73
N VAL A 577 8.07 2.50 -1.67
CA VAL A 577 8.71 3.17 -2.80
C VAL A 577 10.02 2.55 -3.23
N ALA A 578 10.67 1.77 -2.35
CA ALA A 578 11.93 1.08 -2.56
C ALA A 578 11.76 -0.43 -2.32
N ARG A 579 12.61 -1.24 -2.97
CA ARG A 579 12.72 -2.68 -2.71
C ARG A 579 13.58 -2.90 -1.47
N THR A 580 13.08 -3.67 -0.52
CA THR A 580 13.74 -3.88 0.77
C THR A 580 13.72 -5.35 1.18
N GLU A 581 13.75 -6.28 0.22
CA GLU A 581 13.82 -7.73 0.47
C GLU A 581 15.04 -8.03 1.37
N ASP A 582 14.85 -8.73 2.48
CA ASP A 582 15.94 -9.11 3.41
C ASP A 582 16.83 -7.95 3.89
N ILE A 583 16.30 -6.72 4.00
CA ILE A 583 17.06 -5.63 4.62
C ILE A 583 17.17 -5.85 6.13
N HIS A 584 18.38 -5.71 6.68
CA HIS A 584 18.62 -5.80 8.12
C HIS A 584 18.81 -4.38 8.68
N TYR A 585 17.71 -3.75 9.12
CA TYR A 585 17.71 -2.36 9.63
C TYR A 585 18.53 -2.12 10.91
N ASN A 586 18.84 -3.19 11.66
CA ASN A 586 19.60 -3.13 12.92
C ASN A 586 20.73 -4.17 12.93
N ALA A 587 21.56 -4.19 11.89
CA ALA A 587 22.69 -5.11 11.74
C ALA A 587 23.89 -4.75 12.65
N ARG A 588 23.64 -4.57 13.95
CA ARG A 588 24.68 -4.36 14.98
C ARG A 588 25.45 -5.67 15.21
N LYS A 589 26.76 -5.56 15.43
CA LYS A 589 27.67 -6.67 15.71
C LYS A 589 27.84 -6.90 17.21
N PHE A 590 27.83 -5.83 18.00
CA PHE A 590 27.94 -5.87 19.44
C PHE A 590 26.58 -5.56 20.04
N GLN A 591 26.10 -6.45 20.92
CA GLN A 591 24.75 -6.38 21.44
C GLN A 591 24.70 -6.68 22.94
N LEU A 592 23.65 -6.19 23.59
CA LEU A 592 23.32 -6.52 24.98
C LEU A 592 22.95 -8.00 25.11
N ALA A 593 23.32 -8.59 26.24
CA ALA A 593 22.82 -9.87 26.74
C ALA A 593 21.67 -9.64 27.74
N LEU A 594 20.86 -10.66 28.02
CA LEU A 594 19.68 -10.49 28.88
C LEU A 594 20.10 -10.09 30.31
N GLU A 595 21.26 -10.57 30.75
CA GLU A 595 21.85 -10.30 32.06
C GLU A 595 22.34 -8.85 32.21
N ASP A 596 22.51 -8.12 31.09
CA ASP A 596 22.86 -6.70 31.12
C ASP A 596 21.64 -5.82 31.51
N ILE A 597 20.41 -6.35 31.42
CA ILE A 597 19.19 -5.61 31.76
C ILE A 597 19.04 -5.52 33.28
N PRO A 598 18.96 -4.31 33.86
CA PRO A 598 18.82 -4.15 35.30
C PRO A 598 17.43 -4.63 35.77
N PRO A 599 17.28 -4.98 37.06
CA PRO A 599 15.98 -5.27 37.65
C PRO A 599 14.98 -4.14 37.37
N ILE A 600 13.78 -4.52 36.93
CA ILE A 600 12.74 -3.58 36.49
C ILE A 600 11.63 -3.55 37.53
N ASP A 601 11.23 -2.36 37.99
CA ASP A 601 10.04 -2.18 38.81
C ASP A 601 8.78 -1.96 37.95
N GLU A 602 7.62 -1.97 38.57
CA GLU A 602 6.33 -1.90 37.86
C GLU A 602 6.14 -0.62 37.04
N THR A 603 6.61 0.52 37.57
CA THR A 603 6.53 1.82 36.89
C THR A 603 7.42 1.84 35.64
N THR A 604 8.68 1.41 35.77
CA THR A 604 9.63 1.33 34.66
C THR A 604 9.16 0.32 33.61
N LEU A 605 8.63 -0.83 34.04
CA LEU A 605 8.08 -1.86 33.17
C LEU A 605 6.95 -1.29 32.29
N SER A 606 6.01 -0.56 32.91
CA SER A 606 4.89 0.05 32.22
C SER A 606 5.33 1.12 31.21
N GLU A 607 6.34 1.93 31.56
CA GLU A 607 6.90 2.95 30.66
C GLU A 607 7.60 2.35 29.44
N ILE A 608 8.41 1.29 29.65
CA ILE A 608 9.09 0.59 28.55
C ILE A 608 8.06 -0.10 27.67
N ASN A 609 7.06 -0.78 28.25
CA ASN A 609 6.01 -1.42 27.48
C ASN A 609 5.32 -0.41 26.57
N LEU A 610 4.89 0.73 27.09
CA LEU A 610 4.32 1.80 26.28
C LEU A 610 5.25 2.30 25.16
N LEU A 611 6.56 2.38 25.41
CA LEU A 611 7.54 2.70 24.36
C LEU A 611 7.61 1.60 23.28
N ILE A 612 7.55 0.32 23.67
CA ILE A 612 7.47 -0.81 22.74
C ILE A 612 6.27 -0.60 21.82
N PHE A 613 5.06 -0.40 22.35
CA PHE A 613 3.87 -0.20 21.50
C PHE A 613 3.99 0.98 20.53
N CYS A 614 4.57 2.10 20.95
CA CYS A 614 4.81 3.24 20.07
C CYS A 614 5.69 2.86 18.88
N GLU A 615 6.73 2.04 19.09
CA GLU A 615 7.59 1.55 17.99
C GLU A 615 6.88 0.53 17.10
N PHE A 616 5.90 -0.20 17.63
CA PHE A 616 5.11 -1.16 16.85
C PHE A 616 4.05 -0.53 15.94
N ALA A 617 3.76 0.78 16.08
CA ALA A 617 2.91 1.50 15.13
C ALA A 617 3.40 1.37 13.67
N HIS A 618 4.71 1.26 13.46
CA HIS A 618 5.30 1.00 12.13
C HIS A 618 4.86 -0.33 11.50
N TYR A 619 4.55 -1.34 12.32
CA TYR A 619 4.02 -2.62 11.82
C TYR A 619 2.58 -2.42 11.31
N GLY A 620 1.73 -1.74 12.08
CA GLY A 620 0.38 -1.40 11.66
C GLY A 620 0.35 -0.50 10.42
N GLU A 621 1.30 0.45 10.31
CA GLU A 621 1.49 1.27 9.12
C GLU A 621 1.70 0.42 7.86
N LEU A 622 2.56 -0.60 7.93
CA LEU A 622 2.81 -1.49 6.79
C LEU A 622 1.58 -2.28 6.39
N LYS A 623 0.83 -2.77 7.36
CA LYS A 623 -0.43 -3.49 7.12
C LYS A 623 -1.47 -2.59 6.47
N PHE A 624 -1.62 -1.38 7.00
CA PHE A 624 -2.53 -0.39 6.44
C PHE A 624 -2.14 0.01 5.01
N LEU A 625 -0.86 0.28 4.73
CA LEU A 625 -0.41 0.66 3.38
C LEU A 625 -0.54 -0.47 2.36
N LYS A 626 -0.29 -1.73 2.75
CA LYS A 626 -0.60 -2.90 1.91
C LYS A 626 -2.09 -2.95 1.57
N GLN A 627 -2.94 -2.74 2.57
CA GLN A 627 -4.40 -2.72 2.38
C GLN A 627 -4.84 -1.56 1.49
N ASN A 628 -4.28 -0.37 1.69
CA ASN A 628 -4.57 0.80 0.88
C ASN A 628 -4.14 0.64 -0.58
N LYS A 629 -3.00 -0.04 -0.84
CA LYS A 629 -2.57 -0.40 -2.21
C LYS A 629 -3.65 -1.22 -2.91
N LEU A 630 -4.29 -2.16 -2.22
CA LEU A 630 -5.37 -2.96 -2.78
C LEU A 630 -6.60 -2.11 -3.11
N SER A 631 -7.04 -1.24 -2.21
CA SER A 631 -8.16 -0.31 -2.47
C SER A 631 -7.88 0.60 -3.68
N LEU A 632 -6.66 1.13 -3.80
CA LEU A 632 -6.24 1.93 -4.96
C LEU A 632 -6.30 1.13 -6.27
N LEU A 633 -5.79 -0.11 -6.28
CA LEU A 633 -5.86 -0.97 -7.46
C LEU A 633 -7.32 -1.27 -7.85
N THR A 634 -8.18 -1.57 -6.87
CA THR A 634 -9.61 -1.78 -7.12
C THR A 634 -10.29 -0.54 -7.71
N ALA A 635 -9.91 0.65 -7.24
CA ALA A 635 -10.44 1.91 -7.79
C ALA A 635 -10.06 2.07 -9.26
N TYR A 636 -8.76 1.90 -9.59
CA TYR A 636 -8.26 1.99 -10.95
C TYR A 636 -8.79 0.89 -11.88
N ASP A 637 -9.15 -0.27 -11.35
CA ASP A 637 -9.72 -1.37 -12.14
C ASP A 637 -11.13 -1.06 -12.66
N ILE A 638 -11.83 -0.15 -11.98
CA ILE A 638 -13.22 0.22 -12.27
C ILE A 638 -13.31 1.58 -12.99
N PHE A 639 -12.36 2.47 -12.74
CA PHE A 639 -12.33 3.79 -13.37
C PHE A 639 -12.26 3.72 -14.89
N THR A 640 -12.99 4.63 -15.54
CA THR A 640 -12.70 5.01 -16.93
C THR A 640 -11.33 5.69 -17.02
N ALA A 641 -10.75 5.77 -18.22
CA ALA A 641 -9.46 6.45 -18.42
C ALA A 641 -9.46 7.89 -17.87
N LYS A 642 -10.49 8.67 -18.18
CA LYS A 642 -10.66 10.05 -17.66
C LYS A 642 -10.77 10.10 -16.13
N GLN A 643 -11.47 9.15 -15.51
CA GLN A 643 -11.55 9.07 -14.04
C GLN A 643 -10.19 8.76 -13.42
N ALA A 644 -9.44 7.82 -13.99
CA ALA A 644 -8.12 7.46 -13.51
C ALA A 644 -7.13 8.65 -13.64
N ASP A 645 -7.22 9.41 -14.73
CA ASP A 645 -6.39 10.60 -14.94
C ASP A 645 -6.73 11.70 -13.93
N LEU A 646 -8.01 12.07 -13.79
CA LEU A 646 -8.45 13.05 -12.79
C LEU A 646 -8.00 12.65 -11.38
N PHE A 647 -8.25 11.39 -10.99
CA PHE A 647 -7.91 10.87 -9.66
C PHE A 647 -6.40 10.98 -9.36
N ARG A 648 -5.54 10.83 -10.37
CA ARG A 648 -4.07 10.99 -10.24
C ARG A 648 -3.63 12.45 -10.18
N MET A 649 -4.37 13.36 -10.83
CA MET A 649 -4.05 14.78 -10.91
C MET A 649 -4.44 15.55 -9.64
N ILE A 650 -5.56 15.20 -8.99
CA ILE A 650 -6.09 15.92 -7.83
C ILE A 650 -5.04 16.17 -6.73
N PRO A 651 -4.24 15.18 -6.28
CA PRO A 651 -3.23 15.44 -5.24
C PRO A 651 -2.22 16.51 -5.66
N LEU A 652 -1.77 16.54 -6.92
CA LEU A 652 -0.87 17.58 -7.41
C LEU A 652 -1.55 18.96 -7.47
N LEU A 653 -2.79 19.02 -7.96
CA LEU A 653 -3.56 20.26 -8.05
C LEU A 653 -3.88 20.86 -6.68
N ILE A 654 -3.96 20.05 -5.63
CA ILE A 654 -4.06 20.52 -4.24
C ILE A 654 -2.68 20.94 -3.70
N HIS A 655 -1.65 20.14 -3.98
CA HIS A 655 -0.29 20.38 -3.53
C HIS A 655 0.29 21.70 -4.05
N GLU A 656 -0.04 22.09 -5.28
CA GLU A 656 0.48 23.29 -5.92
C GLU A 656 -0.63 24.24 -6.37
N ASN A 657 -0.32 25.52 -6.52
CA ASN A 657 -1.23 26.52 -7.10
C ASN A 657 -1.05 26.61 -8.63
N ILE A 658 -1.11 25.47 -9.31
CA ILE A 658 -0.93 25.37 -10.77
C ILE A 658 -2.18 25.91 -11.48
N HIS A 659 -1.98 26.70 -12.53
CA HIS A 659 -3.05 27.14 -13.42
C HIS A 659 -3.51 26.00 -14.32
N PHE A 660 -4.79 25.64 -14.25
CA PHE A 660 -5.42 24.68 -15.15
C PHE A 660 -6.19 25.42 -16.26
N PRO A 661 -6.08 25.02 -17.55
CA PRO A 661 -6.79 25.68 -18.64
C PRO A 661 -8.29 25.80 -18.39
N GLY A 662 -8.84 27.02 -18.56
CA GLY A 662 -10.26 27.30 -18.33
C GLY A 662 -10.62 27.65 -16.89
N LEU A 663 -9.71 27.49 -15.92
CA LEU A 663 -9.90 27.98 -14.55
C LEU A 663 -9.26 29.36 -14.34
N PRO A 664 -9.83 30.20 -13.44
CA PRO A 664 -9.16 31.42 -12.99
C PRO A 664 -7.83 31.12 -12.28
N SER A 665 -6.83 31.99 -12.43
CA SER A 665 -5.57 31.89 -11.69
C SER A 665 -5.76 31.93 -10.18
N PHE A 666 -5.00 31.09 -9.47
CA PHE A 666 -4.95 31.10 -8.01
C PHE A 666 -3.97 32.17 -7.51
N SER A 667 -4.33 32.86 -6.43
CA SER A 667 -3.39 33.73 -5.71
C SER A 667 -2.24 32.89 -5.14
N GLU A 668 -1.00 33.38 -5.17
CA GLU A 668 0.15 32.73 -4.54
C GLU A 668 -0.03 32.49 -3.03
N GLN A 669 -0.76 33.37 -2.35
CA GLN A 669 -1.08 33.22 -0.92
C GLN A 669 -2.16 32.15 -0.61
N THR A 670 -2.72 31.49 -1.62
CA THR A 670 -3.70 30.41 -1.41
C THR A 670 -2.99 29.23 -0.74
N PRO A 671 -3.50 28.70 0.39
CA PRO A 671 -2.90 27.55 1.05
C PRO A 671 -2.75 26.36 0.10
N CYS A 672 -1.55 25.77 0.09
CA CYS A 672 -1.21 24.60 -0.71
C CYS A 672 -0.15 23.76 0.04
N GLY A 673 0.33 22.69 -0.59
CA GLY A 673 1.27 21.76 0.00
C GLY A 673 0.57 20.69 0.83
N ILE A 674 0.70 19.45 0.39
CA ILE A 674 0.31 18.24 1.14
C ILE A 674 1.56 17.70 1.85
N ALA A 675 1.45 17.44 3.15
CA ALA A 675 2.56 16.90 3.96
C ALA A 675 3.17 15.64 3.32
N ASP A 676 4.51 15.57 3.27
CA ASP A 676 5.28 14.45 2.71
C ASP A 676 4.95 14.01 1.26
N TYR A 677 4.07 14.73 0.54
CA TYR A 677 3.70 14.38 -0.82
C TYR A 677 4.80 14.78 -1.80
N VAL A 678 5.16 13.84 -2.68
CA VAL A 678 6.04 14.08 -3.82
C VAL A 678 5.33 13.57 -5.08
N PRO A 679 5.12 14.42 -6.10
CA PRO A 679 4.45 14.01 -7.34
C PRO A 679 5.21 12.89 -8.05
N SER A 680 4.51 11.81 -8.41
CA SER A 680 5.09 10.72 -9.20
C SER A 680 5.36 11.16 -10.65
N LEU A 681 6.31 10.50 -11.33
CA LEU A 681 6.53 10.70 -12.77
C LEU A 681 5.25 10.44 -13.56
N GLU A 682 4.49 9.41 -13.19
CA GLU A 682 3.20 9.08 -13.79
C GLU A 682 2.20 10.23 -13.67
N THR A 683 2.08 10.84 -12.48
CA THR A 683 1.23 12.02 -12.27
C THR A 683 1.66 13.15 -13.19
N GLN A 684 2.97 13.42 -13.28
CA GLN A 684 3.50 14.48 -14.12
C GLN A 684 3.23 14.25 -15.62
N PHE A 685 3.35 13.02 -16.10
CA PHE A 685 3.04 12.67 -17.49
C PHE A 685 1.56 12.86 -17.82
N VAL A 686 0.65 12.45 -16.93
CA VAL A 686 -0.78 12.66 -17.12
C VAL A 686 -1.11 14.15 -17.11
N CYS A 687 -0.56 14.91 -16.16
CA CYS A 687 -0.75 16.35 -16.10
C CYS A 687 -0.32 17.06 -17.40
N ALA A 688 0.79 16.66 -18.01
CA ALA A 688 1.28 17.24 -19.26
C ALA A 688 0.32 17.03 -20.46
N ALA A 689 -0.61 16.07 -20.38
CA ALA A 689 -1.64 15.87 -21.41
C ALA A 689 -2.80 16.88 -21.30
N TYR A 690 -2.96 17.55 -20.16
CA TYR A 690 -4.08 18.45 -19.87
C TYR A 690 -3.67 19.91 -19.65
N MET A 691 -2.41 20.18 -19.29
CA MET A 691 -1.92 21.52 -18.98
C MET A 691 -0.45 21.69 -19.34
N ASP A 692 -0.04 22.94 -19.59
CA ASP A 692 1.39 23.28 -19.73
C ASP A 692 2.07 23.15 -18.36
N THR A 693 3.22 22.49 -18.36
CA THR A 693 3.94 22.12 -17.14
C THR A 693 5.36 22.69 -17.14
N ALA A 694 5.60 23.81 -17.83
CA ALA A 694 6.91 24.47 -17.86
C ALA A 694 7.41 24.94 -16.47
N ASN A 695 6.51 25.22 -15.51
CA ASN A 695 6.84 25.72 -14.16
C ASN A 695 6.62 24.65 -13.06
N ARG A 696 7.38 23.54 -13.07
CA ARG A 696 7.25 22.46 -12.06
C ARG A 696 8.10 22.72 -10.81
N VAL A 697 7.47 22.83 -9.65
CA VAL A 697 8.12 22.48 -8.38
C VAL A 697 8.14 20.95 -8.29
N GLN A 698 9.34 20.37 -8.18
CA GLN A 698 9.57 18.92 -8.22
C GLN A 698 9.79 18.29 -6.83
N GLY A 699 9.55 19.05 -5.76
CA GLY A 699 9.97 18.69 -4.40
C GLY A 699 8.84 18.74 -3.38
N GLN A 700 9.15 18.34 -2.15
CA GLN A 700 8.26 18.50 -1.01
C GLN A 700 8.03 19.98 -0.72
N ASN A 701 6.81 20.33 -0.31
CA ASN A 701 6.51 21.65 0.21
C ASN A 701 7.09 21.80 1.63
N SER A 702 7.85 22.87 1.88
CA SER A 702 8.49 23.12 3.18
C SER A 702 7.50 23.50 4.29
N ASN A 703 6.34 24.03 3.95
CA ASN A 703 5.29 24.45 4.89
C ASN A 703 3.91 23.95 4.40
N PRO A 704 3.62 22.64 4.51
CA PRO A 704 2.39 22.07 3.98
C PRO A 704 1.16 22.53 4.76
N ALA A 705 0.20 23.16 4.09
CA ALA A 705 -1.09 23.54 4.70
C ALA A 705 -2.05 22.35 4.85
N ILE A 706 -1.93 21.34 3.98
CA ILE A 706 -2.77 20.14 3.98
C ILE A 706 -2.00 19.02 4.71
N GLN A 707 -2.59 18.52 5.79
CA GLN A 707 -2.01 17.46 6.61
C GLN A 707 -2.32 16.07 6.06
N GLY A 708 -3.44 15.89 5.36
CA GLY A 708 -3.88 14.58 4.84
C GLY A 708 -4.89 14.73 3.70
N LEU A 709 -4.86 13.80 2.74
CA LEU A 709 -5.82 13.72 1.65
C LEU A 709 -6.33 12.29 1.50
N PHE A 710 -7.66 12.13 1.61
CA PHE A 710 -8.33 10.84 1.60
C PHE A 710 -9.56 10.88 0.70
N THR A 711 -9.98 9.72 0.17
CA THR A 711 -11.36 9.56 -0.34
C THR A 711 -12.21 8.75 0.60
N ILE A 712 -13.53 8.94 0.55
CA ILE A 712 -14.53 8.18 1.33
C ILE A 712 -15.61 7.60 0.40
N GLY A 713 -16.32 6.56 0.85
CA GLY A 713 -17.53 6.09 0.20
C GLY A 713 -17.35 4.79 -0.59
N SER A 714 -17.78 4.78 -1.87
CA SER A 714 -17.75 3.55 -2.69
C SER A 714 -16.45 3.33 -3.45
N ILE A 715 -15.58 4.33 -3.54
CA ILE A 715 -14.32 4.26 -4.29
C ILE A 715 -13.44 3.13 -3.73
N GLY A 716 -12.80 2.36 -4.62
CA GLY A 716 -11.93 1.24 -4.27
C GLY A 716 -12.65 0.01 -3.72
N SER A 717 -13.96 -0.10 -3.96
CA SER A 717 -14.76 -1.28 -3.62
C SER A 717 -15.51 -1.84 -4.84
N ILE A 718 -15.98 -3.08 -4.75
CA ILE A 718 -16.82 -3.72 -5.77
C ILE A 718 -18.09 -2.91 -6.10
N ALA A 719 -18.60 -2.13 -5.13
CA ALA A 719 -19.81 -1.33 -5.29
C ALA A 719 -19.59 -0.02 -6.07
N GLN A 720 -18.34 0.31 -6.40
CA GLN A 720 -18.01 1.44 -7.26
C GLN A 720 -18.59 1.26 -8.67
N THR A 721 -19.10 2.34 -9.24
CA THR A 721 -19.62 2.41 -10.61
C THR A 721 -19.04 3.62 -11.33
N ALA A 722 -19.09 3.65 -12.67
CA ALA A 722 -18.64 4.81 -13.44
C ALA A 722 -19.43 6.09 -13.09
N GLU A 723 -20.68 5.94 -12.64
CA GLU A 723 -21.57 7.02 -12.17
C GLU A 723 -21.33 7.41 -10.70
N SER A 724 -20.41 6.74 -9.99
CA SER A 724 -20.12 7.11 -8.59
C SER A 724 -19.44 8.47 -8.51
N ASP A 725 -19.89 9.28 -7.57
CA ASP A 725 -19.22 10.48 -7.07
C ASP A 725 -17.89 10.16 -6.37
N ILE A 726 -16.97 11.12 -6.39
CA ILE A 726 -15.69 11.04 -5.66
C ILE A 726 -15.66 12.12 -4.58
N ASP A 727 -15.74 11.68 -3.33
CA ASP A 727 -15.68 12.56 -2.17
C ASP A 727 -14.28 12.55 -1.56
N TYR A 728 -13.69 13.74 -1.39
CA TYR A 728 -12.36 13.94 -0.82
C TYR A 728 -12.44 14.60 0.55
N TRP A 729 -11.71 14.07 1.52
CA TRP A 729 -11.41 14.76 2.77
C TRP A 729 -10.05 15.45 2.65
N VAL A 730 -10.06 16.78 2.74
CA VAL A 730 -8.88 17.65 2.76
C VAL A 730 -8.62 18.04 4.22
N CYS A 731 -7.73 17.30 4.87
CA CYS A 731 -7.44 17.49 6.29
C CYS A 731 -6.49 18.67 6.51
N ILE A 732 -6.92 19.65 7.29
CA ILE A 732 -6.14 20.86 7.64
C ILE A 732 -6.07 21.03 9.16
N GLN A 733 -5.23 21.96 9.60
CA GLN A 733 -5.23 22.44 10.97
C GLN A 733 -5.63 23.92 10.96
N GLU A 734 -6.88 24.23 11.33
CA GLU A 734 -7.42 25.58 11.29
C GLU A 734 -6.62 26.55 12.16
N SER A 735 -6.05 26.08 13.28
CA SER A 735 -5.29 26.93 14.21
C SER A 735 -4.03 27.56 13.61
N ILE A 736 -3.54 27.06 12.47
CA ILE A 736 -2.36 27.60 11.77
C ILE A 736 -2.73 28.38 10.49
N LEU A 737 -4.02 28.48 10.16
CA LEU A 737 -4.52 29.19 8.98
C LEU A 737 -5.43 30.36 9.38
N THR A 738 -5.32 31.46 8.65
CA THR A 738 -6.24 32.60 8.82
C THR A 738 -7.60 32.34 8.15
N PRO A 739 -8.69 32.99 8.59
CA PRO A 739 -9.99 32.84 7.93
C PRO A 739 -9.98 33.21 6.43
N SER A 740 -9.14 34.17 6.04
CA SER A 740 -8.98 34.55 4.62
C SER A 740 -8.28 33.48 3.80
N GLN A 741 -7.30 32.78 4.39
CA GLN A 741 -6.63 31.63 3.79
C GLN A 741 -7.59 30.44 3.60
N ILE A 742 -8.42 30.14 4.61
CA ILE A 742 -9.45 29.09 4.50
C ILE A 742 -10.42 29.40 3.36
N LYS A 743 -10.95 30.63 3.28
CA LYS A 743 -11.82 31.06 2.16
C LYS A 743 -11.16 30.93 0.78
N ARG A 744 -9.86 31.18 0.67
CA ARG A 744 -9.11 30.99 -0.58
C ARG A 744 -8.98 29.51 -0.94
N LEU A 745 -8.74 28.65 0.06
CA LEU A 745 -8.71 27.21 -0.12
C LEU A 745 -10.09 26.68 -0.55
N GLU A 746 -11.18 27.09 0.10
CA GLU A 746 -12.55 26.76 -0.30
C GLU A 746 -12.83 27.15 -1.75
N LYS A 747 -12.46 28.39 -2.14
CA LYS A 747 -12.59 28.86 -3.52
C LYS A 747 -11.78 27.99 -4.50
N LYS A 748 -10.54 27.63 -4.15
CA LYS A 748 -9.70 26.74 -4.97
C LYS A 748 -10.38 25.38 -5.15
N LEU A 749 -10.85 24.77 -4.08
CA LEU A 749 -11.51 23.45 -4.11
C LEU A 749 -12.79 23.50 -4.95
N PHE A 750 -13.64 24.51 -4.80
CA PHE A 750 -14.84 24.70 -5.62
C PHE A 750 -14.54 24.81 -7.13
N LEU A 751 -13.46 25.53 -7.49
CA LEU A 751 -13.01 25.62 -8.88
C LEU A 751 -12.54 24.26 -9.40
N LEU A 752 -11.90 23.45 -8.56
CA LEU A 752 -11.52 22.08 -8.93
C LEU A 752 -12.75 21.16 -9.09
N GLU A 753 -13.80 21.31 -8.29
CA GLU A 753 -15.07 20.58 -8.50
C GLU A 753 -15.69 20.94 -9.85
N THR A 754 -15.72 22.23 -10.18
CA THR A 754 -16.24 22.73 -11.46
C THR A 754 -15.43 22.17 -12.63
N MET A 755 -14.09 22.18 -12.54
CA MET A 755 -13.21 21.61 -13.56
C MET A 755 -13.39 20.10 -13.73
N ALA A 756 -13.58 19.36 -12.64
CA ALA A 756 -13.86 17.94 -12.69
C ALA A 756 -15.16 17.64 -13.46
N LEU A 757 -16.21 18.43 -13.24
CA LEU A 757 -17.48 18.29 -13.93
C LEU A 757 -17.37 18.71 -15.41
N ASP A 758 -16.83 19.89 -15.69
CA ASP A 758 -16.83 20.46 -17.05
C ASP A 758 -15.87 19.73 -18.00
N THR A 759 -14.70 19.33 -17.52
CA THR A 759 -13.65 18.73 -18.36
C THR A 759 -13.73 17.20 -18.39
N PHE A 760 -14.05 16.59 -17.25
CA PHE A 760 -14.02 15.13 -17.11
C PHE A 760 -15.42 14.51 -17.01
N ASN A 761 -16.48 15.31 -16.83
CA ASN A 761 -17.85 14.84 -16.57
C ASN A 761 -17.93 13.92 -15.35
N ILE A 762 -17.20 14.28 -14.28
CA ILE A 762 -17.12 13.53 -13.03
C ILE A 762 -17.54 14.46 -11.90
N GLN A 763 -18.50 14.01 -11.09
CA GLN A 763 -18.88 14.71 -9.89
C GLN A 763 -17.84 14.46 -8.79
N VAL A 764 -17.21 15.54 -8.33
CA VAL A 764 -16.25 15.55 -7.23
C VAL A 764 -16.75 16.49 -6.15
N THR A 765 -16.58 16.11 -4.88
CA THR A 765 -16.85 16.98 -3.73
C THR A 765 -15.64 17.01 -2.81
N PHE A 766 -15.18 18.19 -2.41
CA PHE A 766 -14.13 18.36 -1.40
C PHE A 766 -14.72 18.81 -0.06
N PHE A 767 -14.40 18.08 0.99
CA PHE A 767 -14.72 18.40 2.37
C PHE A 767 -13.46 18.85 3.09
N ILE A 768 -13.42 20.10 3.53
CA ILE A 768 -12.37 20.58 4.44
C ILE A 768 -12.65 20.01 5.83
N VAL A 769 -11.67 19.29 6.38
CA VAL A 769 -11.79 18.64 7.69
C VAL A 769 -10.70 19.17 8.61
N ASP A 770 -11.08 19.91 9.66
CA ASP A 770 -10.15 20.27 10.72
C ASP A 770 -9.81 19.04 11.56
N ILE A 771 -8.51 18.78 11.73
CA ILE A 771 -8.03 17.58 12.44
C ILE A 771 -8.43 17.58 13.92
N THR A 772 -8.52 18.75 14.56
CA THR A 772 -8.79 18.88 16.01
C THR A 772 -10.28 18.73 16.28
N LYS A 773 -11.13 19.33 15.44
CA LYS A 773 -12.59 19.12 15.47
C LYS A 773 -12.92 17.66 15.16
N ALA A 774 -12.35 17.10 14.08
CA ALA A 774 -12.57 15.71 13.69
C ALA A 774 -12.20 14.74 14.81
N LYS A 775 -11.07 14.96 15.50
CA LYS A 775 -10.66 14.19 16.69
C LYS A 775 -11.77 14.11 17.74
N ASN A 776 -12.43 15.23 18.01
CA ASN A 776 -13.50 15.32 19.00
C ASN A 776 -14.89 14.91 18.47
N ASN A 777 -14.97 14.37 17.25
CA ASN A 777 -16.22 14.06 16.55
C ASN A 777 -17.06 15.30 16.26
N ASP A 778 -16.40 16.40 15.94
CA ASP A 778 -17.01 17.62 15.43
C ASP A 778 -16.63 17.77 13.94
N PHE A 779 -17.64 17.78 13.07
CA PHE A 779 -17.47 17.99 11.63
C PHE A 779 -18.18 19.27 11.16
N GLY A 780 -18.61 20.12 12.10
CA GLY A 780 -19.33 21.36 11.87
C GLY A 780 -20.71 21.22 11.23
N ASP A 781 -21.38 22.36 11.04
CA ASP A 781 -22.60 22.50 10.24
C ASP A 781 -22.23 22.49 8.75
N SER A 782 -21.86 21.32 8.23
CA SER A 782 -21.39 21.16 6.86
C SER A 782 -22.52 21.28 5.82
N THR A 783 -22.89 22.52 5.48
CA THR A 783 -23.69 22.97 4.31
C THR A 783 -25.10 22.35 4.11
N ARG A 784 -25.86 22.92 3.15
CA ARG A 784 -27.32 22.75 2.84
C ARG A 784 -27.88 21.32 2.77
N GLU A 785 -27.06 20.28 2.85
CA GLU A 785 -27.45 18.86 2.74
C GLU A 785 -26.95 17.98 3.90
N SER A 786 -26.58 18.47 5.10
CA SER A 786 -26.20 17.58 6.21
C SER A 786 -26.64 18.06 7.60
N SER A 787 -27.15 17.12 8.40
CA SER A 787 -27.49 17.27 9.81
C SER A 787 -26.21 17.22 10.66
N GLY A 788 -25.36 18.24 10.55
CA GLY A 788 -23.94 18.26 10.94
C GLY A 788 -23.58 17.71 12.33
N SER A 789 -24.45 17.82 13.33
CA SER A 789 -24.25 17.28 14.68
C SER A 789 -24.87 15.89 14.93
N ALA A 790 -25.86 15.48 14.13
CA ALA A 790 -26.68 14.30 14.40
C ALA A 790 -26.07 12.96 13.93
N GLN A 791 -24.91 12.99 13.24
CA GLN A 791 -24.30 11.78 12.63
C GLN A 791 -22.76 11.78 12.66
N ALA A 792 -22.13 12.63 13.47
CA ALA A 792 -20.69 12.83 13.44
C ALA A 792 -19.89 11.53 13.62
N ARG A 793 -20.26 10.67 14.57
CA ARG A 793 -19.56 9.40 14.81
C ARG A 793 -19.89 8.38 13.72
N LEU A 794 -21.12 8.37 13.20
CA LEU A 794 -21.47 7.53 12.05
C LEU A 794 -20.66 7.89 10.79
N LEU A 795 -20.46 9.19 10.54
CA LEU A 795 -19.62 9.66 9.44
C LEU A 795 -18.17 9.21 9.62
N LYS A 796 -17.62 9.32 10.84
CA LYS A 796 -16.27 8.83 11.15
C LYS A 796 -16.15 7.31 11.02
N GLU A 797 -17.17 6.55 11.43
CA GLU A 797 -17.25 5.09 11.21
C GLU A 797 -17.19 4.76 9.72
N GLU A 798 -18.00 5.44 8.90
CA GLU A 798 -18.00 5.26 7.45
C GLU A 798 -16.66 5.64 6.83
N PHE A 799 -16.05 6.74 7.28
CA PHE A 799 -14.71 7.15 6.87
C PHE A 799 -13.70 6.05 7.15
N TYR A 800 -13.56 5.60 8.39
CA TYR A 800 -12.59 4.56 8.74
C TYR A 800 -12.84 3.21 8.07
N ARG A 801 -14.09 2.88 7.75
CA ARG A 801 -14.44 1.66 7.03
C ARG A 801 -14.16 1.74 5.53
N THR A 802 -14.21 2.94 4.93
CA THR A 802 -14.18 3.09 3.45
C THR A 802 -13.04 3.97 2.93
N MET A 803 -12.21 4.53 3.80
CA MET A 803 -11.18 5.49 3.40
C MET A 803 -10.14 4.87 2.46
N ILE A 804 -9.71 5.68 1.50
CA ILE A 804 -8.47 5.45 0.76
C ILE A 804 -7.54 6.61 1.04
N TYR A 805 -6.33 6.28 1.50
CA TYR A 805 -5.24 7.23 1.68
C TYR A 805 -4.58 7.54 0.32
N LEU A 806 -4.51 8.82 -0.03
CA LEU A 806 -3.92 9.29 -1.29
C LEU A 806 -2.57 9.97 -1.09
N ALA A 807 -2.47 10.84 -0.07
CA ALA A 807 -1.28 11.64 0.22
C ALA A 807 -1.37 12.22 1.64
N GLY A 808 -0.25 12.70 2.20
CA GLY A 808 -0.23 13.32 3.53
C GLY A 808 0.17 12.39 4.65
N LYS A 809 -0.17 12.78 5.87
CA LYS A 809 -0.01 11.99 7.10
C LYS A 809 -1.05 10.85 7.17
N ILE A 810 -0.69 9.78 7.85
CA ILE A 810 -1.53 8.58 7.97
C ILE A 810 -2.44 8.69 9.22
N PRO A 811 -3.73 8.31 9.17
CA PRO A 811 -4.59 8.35 10.35
C PRO A 811 -4.05 7.44 11.45
N LEU A 812 -3.83 7.98 12.67
CA LEU A 812 -3.27 7.21 13.79
C LEU A 812 -4.11 5.97 14.11
N TRP A 813 -5.44 6.07 14.04
CA TRP A 813 -6.37 4.95 14.22
C TRP A 813 -6.06 3.76 13.29
N SER A 814 -5.57 3.99 12.07
CA SER A 814 -5.36 2.94 11.08
C SER A 814 -4.16 2.03 11.38
N VAL A 815 -3.20 2.53 12.17
CA VAL A 815 -1.93 1.86 12.46
C VAL A 815 -1.87 1.28 13.87
N LEU A 816 -2.85 1.58 14.71
CA LEU A 816 -2.95 1.05 16.07
C LEU A 816 -3.93 -0.13 16.16
N PRO A 817 -3.63 -1.17 16.98
CA PRO A 817 -4.54 -2.31 17.18
C PRO A 817 -5.93 -1.89 17.63
N THR A 818 -6.98 -2.63 17.27
CA THR A 818 -8.37 -2.30 17.69
C THR A 818 -8.63 -2.56 19.17
N THR A 819 -7.79 -3.36 19.81
CA THR A 819 -8.03 -3.90 21.15
C THR A 819 -7.52 -2.97 22.24
N ILE A 820 -6.76 -1.91 21.91
CA ILE A 820 -6.23 -0.98 22.90
C ILE A 820 -7.34 -0.11 23.51
N SER A 821 -7.22 0.21 24.80
CA SER A 821 -8.15 1.14 25.45
C SER A 821 -7.97 2.57 24.95
N LEU A 822 -9.01 3.39 25.08
CA LEU A 822 -8.96 4.81 24.69
C LEU A 822 -7.86 5.59 25.43
N ASN A 823 -7.64 5.30 26.71
CA ASN A 823 -6.55 5.91 27.47
C ASN A 823 -5.19 5.54 26.89
N TYR A 824 -5.02 4.28 26.46
CA TYR A 824 -3.81 3.81 25.83
C TYR A 824 -3.58 4.46 24.46
N TYR A 825 -4.63 4.56 23.65
CA TYR A 825 -4.64 5.29 22.38
C TYR A 825 -4.15 6.74 22.55
N ASN A 826 -4.74 7.48 23.51
CA ASN A 826 -4.37 8.87 23.79
C ASN A 826 -2.92 9.00 24.28
N THR A 827 -2.46 8.06 25.09
CA THR A 827 -1.10 8.06 25.64
C THR A 827 -0.06 7.76 24.55
N ILE A 828 -0.37 6.83 23.63
CA ILE A 828 0.47 6.57 22.46
C ILE A 828 0.52 7.83 21.58
N GLY A 829 -0.63 8.42 21.28
CA GLY A 829 -0.72 9.64 20.48
C GLY A 829 0.16 10.77 21.02
N SER A 830 0.08 11.05 22.33
CA SER A 830 0.90 12.10 22.95
C SER A 830 2.40 11.82 22.90
N LYS A 831 2.83 10.55 23.02
CA LYS A 831 4.24 10.15 22.92
C LYS A 831 4.79 10.17 21.50
N ILE A 832 3.95 9.90 20.51
CA ILE A 832 4.33 9.97 19.09
C ILE A 832 4.47 11.44 18.66
N SER A 833 3.54 12.32 19.04
CA SER A 833 3.54 13.73 18.63
C SER A 833 4.59 14.60 19.33
N THR A 834 5.11 14.20 20.50
CA THR A 834 6.09 14.99 21.28
C THR A 834 7.55 14.77 20.88
N ASN A 835 7.85 13.75 20.07
CA ASN A 835 9.22 13.29 19.86
C ASN A 835 9.85 13.66 18.50
N ASP A 836 9.14 14.32 17.58
CA ASP A 836 9.77 14.79 16.34
C ASP A 836 9.02 15.98 15.72
N SER A 837 9.76 16.83 15.01
CA SER A 837 9.21 17.91 14.16
C SER A 837 8.53 17.38 12.89
N HIS A 838 8.53 16.05 12.71
CA HIS A 838 8.05 15.30 11.55
C HIS A 838 6.98 14.29 11.99
N ASP A 839 5.90 14.76 12.64
CA ASP A 839 4.80 13.88 13.06
C ASP A 839 4.17 13.19 11.83
N ARG A 840 4.31 11.87 11.74
CA ARG A 840 3.94 11.04 10.59
C ARG A 840 2.44 10.76 10.52
N TYR A 841 1.74 10.98 11.63
CA TYR A 841 0.35 10.58 11.78
C TYR A 841 -0.55 11.81 11.97
N VAL A 842 -1.80 11.65 11.57
CA VAL A 842 -2.87 12.58 11.90
C VAL A 842 -3.83 11.88 12.85
N ASP A 843 -4.08 12.48 14.01
CA ASP A 843 -5.02 11.93 14.97
C ASP A 843 -6.42 12.47 14.72
N LEU A 844 -7.23 11.70 13.97
CA LEU A 844 -8.66 11.98 13.75
C LEU A 844 -9.55 11.41 14.86
N GLY A 845 -8.95 10.95 15.96
CA GLY A 845 -9.63 10.40 17.13
C GLY A 845 -10.16 8.99 16.92
N ASP A 846 -10.21 8.23 18.00
CA ASP A 846 -10.72 6.87 18.00
C ASP A 846 -12.26 6.80 18.01
N ILE A 847 -12.84 5.66 17.59
CA ILE A 847 -14.27 5.38 17.66
C ILE A 847 -14.57 3.96 18.19
N HIS A 848 -15.00 3.87 19.45
CA HIS A 848 -15.44 2.60 20.06
C HIS A 848 -16.97 2.41 20.05
N ARG A 849 -17.72 3.51 20.16
CA ARG A 849 -19.18 3.51 20.25
C ARG A 849 -19.78 4.73 19.58
N ILE A 850 -21.00 4.59 19.09
CA ILE A 850 -21.81 5.68 18.53
C ILE A 850 -23.00 5.88 19.47
N GLN A 851 -23.37 7.13 19.77
CA GLN A 851 -24.51 7.41 20.64
C GLN A 851 -25.83 6.97 19.98
N ALA A 852 -26.78 6.48 20.78
CA ALA A 852 -28.04 5.95 20.27
C ALA A 852 -28.87 6.99 19.50
N SER A 853 -28.81 8.25 19.92
CA SER A 853 -29.46 9.39 19.25
C SER A 853 -28.97 9.60 17.82
N GLU A 854 -27.68 9.32 17.53
CA GLU A 854 -27.13 9.42 16.18
C GLU A 854 -27.73 8.36 15.24
N TYR A 855 -28.04 7.15 15.74
CA TYR A 855 -28.72 6.13 14.93
C TYR A 855 -30.14 6.55 14.54
N PHE A 856 -30.87 7.18 15.46
CA PHE A 856 -32.20 7.70 15.17
C PHE A 856 -32.14 8.81 14.12
N GLY A 857 -31.27 9.81 14.29
CA GLY A 857 -31.07 10.89 13.31
C GLY A 857 -30.65 10.37 11.94
N ALA A 858 -29.74 9.39 11.90
CA ALA A 858 -29.35 8.71 10.68
C ALA A 858 -30.47 7.92 10.01
N SER A 859 -31.36 7.30 10.79
CA SER A 859 -32.49 6.54 10.24
C SER A 859 -33.45 7.46 9.49
N ILE A 860 -33.75 8.63 10.05
CA ILE A 860 -34.60 9.63 9.39
C ILE A 860 -33.91 10.15 8.13
N TRP A 861 -32.60 10.41 8.19
CA TRP A 861 -31.83 10.84 7.03
C TRP A 861 -31.89 9.84 5.87
N GLN A 862 -31.78 8.54 6.15
CA GLN A 862 -31.93 7.51 5.13
C GLN A 862 -33.33 7.48 4.51
N MET A 863 -34.38 7.86 5.26
CA MET A 863 -35.74 8.02 4.72
C MET A 863 -35.89 9.17 3.72
N PHE A 864 -34.95 10.13 3.67
CA PHE A 864 -34.92 11.17 2.63
C PHE A 864 -33.95 10.83 1.51
N LYS A 865 -32.75 10.36 1.85
CA LYS A 865 -31.72 10.03 0.86
C LYS A 865 -32.11 8.87 -0.05
N TRP A 866 -33.00 7.97 0.37
CA TRP A 866 -33.49 6.90 -0.50
C TRP A 866 -34.16 7.46 -1.77
N LEU A 867 -34.75 8.67 -1.71
CA LEU A 867 -35.36 9.31 -2.88
C LEU A 867 -34.34 9.62 -3.99
N LYS A 868 -33.09 9.88 -3.62
CA LYS A 868 -31.98 10.05 -4.56
C LYS A 868 -31.26 8.73 -4.83
N SER A 869 -31.03 7.91 -3.80
CA SER A 869 -30.23 6.69 -3.88
C SER A 869 -30.80 5.53 -3.04
N PRO A 870 -31.86 4.83 -3.50
CA PRO A 870 -32.61 3.88 -2.70
C PRO A 870 -31.80 2.67 -2.29
N PHE A 871 -31.00 2.11 -3.21
CA PHE A 871 -30.23 0.90 -2.93
C PHE A 871 -29.16 1.13 -1.85
N LYS A 872 -28.43 2.26 -1.92
CA LYS A 872 -27.48 2.64 -0.86
C LYS A 872 -28.23 2.85 0.48
N SER A 873 -29.39 3.50 0.46
CA SER A 873 -30.17 3.76 1.68
C SER A 873 -30.74 2.51 2.33
N VAL A 874 -31.14 1.48 1.56
CA VAL A 874 -31.54 0.18 2.13
C VAL A 874 -30.38 -0.47 2.88
N ILE A 875 -29.19 -0.49 2.28
CA ILE A 875 -27.99 -1.06 2.90
C ILE A 875 -27.59 -0.26 4.15
N LYS A 876 -27.65 1.07 4.10
CA LYS A 876 -27.35 1.92 5.26
C LYS A 876 -28.40 1.77 6.37
N MET A 877 -29.69 1.67 6.04
CA MET A 877 -30.75 1.43 7.03
C MET A 877 -30.58 0.07 7.73
N ALA A 878 -30.19 -0.97 6.98
CA ALA A 878 -29.83 -2.26 7.55
C ALA A 878 -28.65 -2.18 8.53
N LEU A 879 -27.65 -1.35 8.21
CA LEU A 879 -26.52 -1.10 9.10
C LEU A 879 -26.94 -0.44 10.41
N LEU A 880 -27.85 0.54 10.34
CA LEU A 880 -28.40 1.18 11.54
C LEU A 880 -29.21 0.19 12.40
N GLU A 881 -30.04 -0.66 11.79
CA GLU A 881 -30.74 -1.73 12.52
C GLU A 881 -29.74 -2.68 13.19
N LYS A 882 -28.73 -3.17 12.46
CA LYS A 882 -27.68 -4.02 13.06
C LYS A 882 -27.02 -3.34 14.27
N TYR A 883 -26.60 -2.08 14.13
CA TYR A 883 -25.88 -1.38 15.19
C TYR A 883 -26.71 -1.11 16.44
N ILE A 884 -28.00 -0.80 16.31
CA ILE A 884 -28.85 -0.59 17.49
C ILE A 884 -29.16 -1.92 18.20
N PHE A 885 -29.33 -3.03 17.46
CA PHE A 885 -29.67 -4.33 18.05
C PHE A 885 -28.45 -5.07 18.64
N GLU A 886 -27.25 -4.86 18.10
CA GLU A 886 -26.00 -5.42 18.63
C GLU A 886 -25.22 -4.40 19.49
N TYR A 887 -25.89 -3.34 19.96
CA TYR A 887 -25.27 -2.26 20.72
C TYR A 887 -24.56 -2.79 21.99
N GLY A 888 -23.27 -2.51 22.11
CA GLY A 888 -22.43 -2.98 23.23
C GLY A 888 -22.06 -4.46 23.20
N GLN A 889 -22.58 -5.25 22.24
CA GLN A 889 -22.28 -6.68 22.13
C GLN A 889 -21.14 -6.96 21.14
N GLU A 890 -21.07 -6.19 20.06
CA GLU A 890 -20.12 -6.37 18.97
C GLU A 890 -19.38 -5.06 18.69
N LEU A 891 -18.14 -5.16 18.19
CA LEU A 891 -17.37 -4.01 17.72
C LEU A 891 -18.03 -3.37 16.49
N LEU A 892 -17.85 -2.05 16.33
CA LEU A 892 -18.23 -1.33 15.10
C LEU A 892 -17.55 -1.95 13.87
N LEU A 893 -18.21 -1.90 12.70
CA LEU A 893 -17.68 -2.55 11.50
C LEU A 893 -16.33 -1.98 11.07
N CYS A 894 -16.07 -0.67 11.23
CA CYS A 894 -14.75 -0.10 10.95
C CYS A 894 -13.62 -0.77 11.77
N ASN A 895 -13.87 -1.10 13.04
CA ASN A 895 -12.90 -1.80 13.89
C ASN A 895 -12.82 -3.28 13.53
N GLN A 896 -13.94 -3.94 13.24
CA GLN A 896 -13.92 -5.31 12.72
C GLN A 896 -13.13 -5.40 11.40
N PHE A 897 -13.30 -4.41 10.52
CA PHE A 897 -12.59 -4.29 9.25
C PHE A 897 -11.09 -4.01 9.46
N LYS A 898 -10.74 -3.10 10.39
CA LYS A 898 -9.34 -2.87 10.78
C LYS A 898 -8.63 -4.14 11.25
N ASN A 899 -9.33 -5.00 11.97
CA ASN A 899 -8.78 -6.29 12.40
C ASN A 899 -8.39 -7.21 11.25
N GLU A 900 -9.08 -7.14 10.10
CA GLU A 900 -8.77 -7.98 8.94
C GLU A 900 -7.37 -7.68 8.39
N TRP A 901 -6.95 -6.42 8.29
CA TRP A 901 -5.57 -6.10 7.86
C TRP A 901 -4.58 -6.13 9.02
N MET A 902 -4.96 -5.68 10.22
CA MET A 902 -4.04 -5.58 11.37
C MET A 902 -3.55 -6.95 11.81
N ASN A 903 -4.46 -7.94 11.86
CA ASN A 903 -4.17 -9.32 12.25
C ASN A 903 -4.08 -10.26 11.04
N SER A 904 -3.94 -9.69 9.83
CA SER A 904 -3.66 -10.48 8.63
C SER A 904 -2.35 -11.26 8.79
N GLY A 905 -2.33 -12.43 8.16
CA GLY A 905 -1.13 -13.23 8.01
C GLY A 905 -0.04 -12.52 7.20
N SER A 906 0.88 -13.27 6.60
CA SER A 906 1.77 -12.67 5.61
C SER A 906 0.98 -12.08 4.44
N TYR A 907 -0.19 -12.67 4.16
CA TYR A 907 -1.04 -12.41 3.00
C TYR A 907 -2.36 -11.70 3.34
N LEU A 908 -2.70 -10.64 2.59
CA LEU A 908 -4.02 -10.03 2.64
C LEU A 908 -5.06 -10.87 1.87
N ARG A 909 -6.27 -10.97 2.44
CA ARG A 909 -7.39 -11.65 1.77
C ARG A 909 -8.23 -10.66 1.00
N LEU A 910 -8.13 -10.69 -0.32
CA LEU A 910 -8.77 -9.77 -1.26
C LEU A 910 -10.20 -9.36 -0.87
N ALA A 911 -11.15 -10.29 -0.82
CA ALA A 911 -12.55 -9.93 -0.53
C ALA A 911 -12.81 -9.52 0.92
N GLN A 912 -12.03 -10.00 1.90
CA GLN A 912 -12.19 -9.56 3.30
C GLN A 912 -11.73 -8.10 3.49
N ASN A 913 -11.00 -7.58 2.51
CA ASN A 913 -10.45 -6.25 2.44
C ASN A 913 -11.21 -5.32 1.47
N ASP A 914 -12.40 -5.73 0.99
CA ASP A 914 -13.33 -4.87 0.26
C ASP A 914 -14.42 -4.36 1.21
N SER A 915 -14.54 -3.04 1.34
CA SER A 915 -15.39 -2.40 2.35
C SER A 915 -16.89 -2.69 2.18
N TYR A 916 -17.35 -2.91 0.94
CA TYR A 916 -18.76 -3.18 0.63
C TYR A 916 -19.10 -4.66 0.74
N TYR A 917 -18.21 -5.55 0.29
CA TYR A 917 -18.35 -6.98 0.55
C TYR A 917 -18.34 -7.27 2.06
N PHE A 918 -17.42 -6.63 2.80
CA PHE A 918 -17.34 -6.78 4.26
C PHE A 918 -18.63 -6.32 4.94
N LEU A 919 -19.13 -5.14 4.58
CA LEU A 919 -20.43 -4.63 5.03
C LEU A 919 -21.55 -5.63 4.75
N LEU A 920 -21.71 -6.05 3.49
CA LEU A 920 -22.82 -6.91 3.10
C LEU A 920 -22.75 -8.29 3.77
N LYS A 921 -21.57 -8.89 3.88
CA LYS A 921 -21.35 -10.16 4.60
C LYS A 921 -21.84 -10.08 6.04
N HIS A 922 -21.55 -8.98 6.75
CA HIS A 922 -21.97 -8.81 8.15
C HIS A 922 -23.46 -8.53 8.27
N LEU A 923 -24.04 -7.76 7.34
CA LEU A 923 -25.49 -7.51 7.29
C LEU A 923 -26.29 -8.79 7.01
N VAL A 924 -25.87 -9.59 6.02
CA VAL A 924 -26.52 -10.86 5.69
C VAL A 924 -26.46 -11.81 6.89
N ARG A 925 -25.29 -11.96 7.52
CA ARG A 925 -25.13 -12.79 8.72
C ARG A 925 -26.04 -12.35 9.87
N PHE A 926 -26.18 -11.04 10.09
CA PHE A 926 -27.09 -10.50 11.09
C PHE A 926 -28.54 -10.94 10.82
N TYR A 927 -29.04 -10.74 9.60
CA TYR A 927 -30.41 -11.11 9.29
C TYR A 927 -30.67 -12.62 9.26
N GLU A 928 -29.71 -13.42 8.80
CA GLU A 928 -29.76 -14.89 8.88
C GLU A 928 -29.92 -15.37 10.32
N ARG A 929 -29.12 -14.81 11.26
CA ARG A 929 -29.22 -15.13 12.70
C ARG A 929 -30.57 -14.76 13.30
N THR A 930 -31.18 -13.67 12.83
CA THR A 930 -32.52 -13.23 13.28
C THR A 930 -33.68 -13.92 12.54
N GLY A 931 -33.41 -14.77 11.55
CA GLY A 931 -34.43 -15.44 10.74
C GLY A 931 -35.13 -14.57 9.69
N ASP A 932 -34.64 -13.36 9.39
CA ASP A 932 -35.26 -12.40 8.45
C ASP A 932 -34.71 -12.60 7.02
N LEU A 933 -35.05 -13.73 6.40
CA LEU A 933 -34.61 -14.10 5.04
C LEU A 933 -35.13 -13.13 3.95
N HIS A 934 -36.23 -12.42 4.22
CA HIS A 934 -36.75 -11.40 3.31
C HIS A 934 -35.80 -10.21 3.22
N SER A 935 -35.28 -9.74 4.37
CA SER A 935 -34.26 -8.69 4.40
C SER A 935 -32.97 -9.11 3.70
N VAL A 936 -32.53 -10.37 3.87
CA VAL A 936 -31.37 -10.93 3.14
C VAL A 936 -31.59 -10.83 1.62
N THR A 937 -32.73 -11.31 1.13
CA THR A 937 -33.05 -11.30 -0.31
C THR A 937 -33.08 -9.88 -0.87
N LEU A 938 -33.69 -8.94 -0.15
CA LEU A 938 -33.77 -7.54 -0.58
C LEU A 938 -32.39 -6.86 -0.58
N LEU A 939 -31.56 -7.11 0.43
CA LEU A 939 -30.21 -6.56 0.51
C LEU A 939 -29.32 -7.03 -0.65
N LEU A 940 -29.33 -8.33 -0.95
CA LEU A 940 -28.61 -8.90 -2.08
C LEU A 940 -29.11 -8.30 -3.40
N THR A 941 -30.43 -8.16 -3.56
CA THR A 941 -31.03 -7.52 -4.75
C THR A 941 -30.57 -6.07 -4.89
N CYS A 942 -30.61 -5.28 -3.81
CA CYS A 942 -30.14 -3.89 -3.81
C CYS A 942 -28.65 -3.78 -4.11
N PHE A 943 -27.84 -4.71 -3.58
CA PHE A 943 -26.42 -4.76 -3.83
C PHE A 943 -26.12 -5.03 -5.32
N PHE A 944 -26.68 -6.08 -5.91
CA PHE A 944 -26.46 -6.39 -7.33
C PHE A 944 -27.05 -5.31 -8.27
N LEU A 945 -28.18 -4.69 -7.91
CA LEU A 945 -28.69 -3.50 -8.60
C LEU A 945 -27.69 -2.34 -8.55
N LYS A 946 -27.05 -2.12 -7.40
CA LYS A 946 -26.04 -1.07 -7.24
C LYS A 946 -24.77 -1.36 -8.05
N LEU A 947 -24.41 -2.63 -8.26
CA LEU A 947 -23.26 -3.01 -9.09
C LEU A 947 -23.47 -2.68 -10.58
N GLY A 948 -24.72 -2.77 -11.05
CA GLY A 948 -25.10 -2.43 -12.43
C GLY A 948 -24.49 -3.35 -13.49
N VAL A 949 -24.07 -4.56 -13.12
CA VAL A 949 -23.42 -5.52 -14.02
C VAL A 949 -24.47 -6.23 -14.85
N SER A 950 -24.51 -5.97 -16.15
CA SER A 950 -25.53 -6.48 -17.09
C SER A 950 -24.99 -7.32 -18.24
N LYS A 951 -23.66 -7.36 -18.43
CA LYS A 951 -23.00 -8.11 -19.51
C LYS A 951 -21.57 -8.53 -19.15
N ASN A 952 -21.06 -9.55 -19.84
CA ASN A 952 -19.72 -10.12 -19.59
C ASN A 952 -18.57 -9.12 -19.78
N ASP A 953 -18.65 -8.20 -20.75
CA ASP A 953 -17.57 -7.24 -21.01
C ASP A 953 -17.25 -6.36 -19.78
N GLN A 954 -18.25 -6.07 -18.94
CA GLN A 954 -18.08 -5.28 -17.72
C GLN A 954 -17.32 -6.04 -16.61
N ILE A 955 -17.14 -7.34 -16.80
CA ILE A 955 -16.42 -8.25 -15.90
C ILE A 955 -15.01 -8.53 -16.47
N GLU A 956 -14.92 -8.87 -17.76
CA GLU A 956 -13.68 -9.34 -18.39
C GLU A 956 -12.71 -8.23 -18.80
N ASN A 957 -13.23 -7.05 -19.16
CA ASN A 957 -12.42 -5.91 -19.62
C ASN A 957 -11.95 -5.03 -18.45
N THR A 958 -11.31 -5.67 -17.49
CA THR A 958 -10.67 -5.03 -16.34
C THR A 958 -9.15 -5.11 -16.48
N VAL A 959 -8.44 -4.07 -16.01
CA VAL A 959 -6.98 -3.97 -16.14
C VAL A 959 -6.30 -4.99 -15.23
N PHE A 960 -6.80 -5.13 -14.01
CA PHE A 960 -6.24 -5.97 -12.96
C PHE A 960 -7.05 -7.23 -12.65
N GLY A 961 -8.31 -7.32 -13.09
CA GLY A 961 -9.16 -8.49 -12.83
C GLY A 961 -9.78 -8.53 -11.43
N LEU A 962 -9.60 -7.48 -10.62
CA LEU A 962 -10.06 -7.42 -9.23
C LEU A 962 -11.59 -7.45 -9.17
N ARG A 963 -12.25 -6.65 -10.00
CA ARG A 963 -13.73 -6.61 -10.02
C ARG A 963 -14.32 -7.98 -10.35
N LYS A 964 -13.73 -8.70 -11.32
CA LYS A 964 -14.13 -10.06 -11.69
C LYS A 964 -14.01 -11.02 -10.51
N ILE A 965 -12.86 -11.04 -9.84
CA ILE A 965 -12.62 -11.95 -8.71
C ILE A 965 -13.60 -11.67 -7.57
N LEU A 966 -13.79 -10.38 -7.23
CA LEU A 966 -14.72 -9.98 -6.17
C LEU A 966 -16.17 -10.36 -6.52
N LEU A 967 -16.60 -10.13 -7.77
CA LEU A 967 -17.95 -10.48 -8.23
C LEU A 967 -18.20 -11.99 -8.21
N LEU A 968 -17.28 -12.78 -8.76
CA LEU A 968 -17.39 -14.26 -8.73
C LEU A 968 -17.45 -14.79 -7.29
N LYS A 969 -16.71 -14.17 -6.37
CA LYS A 969 -16.77 -14.53 -4.96
C LYS A 969 -18.09 -14.13 -4.30
N CYS A 970 -18.69 -13.00 -4.67
CA CYS A 970 -20.03 -12.63 -4.23
C CYS A 970 -21.07 -13.64 -4.72
N MET A 971 -20.99 -14.02 -5.99
CA MET A 971 -21.88 -14.99 -6.64
C MET A 971 -21.81 -16.35 -5.95
N ASP A 972 -20.61 -16.88 -5.74
CA ASP A 972 -20.39 -18.13 -5.01
C ASP A 972 -20.90 -18.04 -3.55
N LYS A 973 -20.53 -16.97 -2.84
CA LYS A 973 -20.88 -16.82 -1.42
C LYS A 973 -22.39 -16.76 -1.18
N TRP A 974 -23.14 -16.12 -2.07
CA TRP A 974 -24.58 -15.90 -1.92
C TRP A 974 -25.44 -16.72 -2.89
N GLN A 975 -24.83 -17.64 -3.64
CA GLN A 975 -25.50 -18.55 -4.57
C GLN A 975 -26.34 -17.82 -5.64
N TRP A 976 -25.76 -16.77 -6.23
CA TRP A 976 -26.33 -16.06 -7.38
C TRP A 976 -25.63 -16.50 -8.65
N ASP A 977 -26.39 -16.97 -9.64
CA ASP A 977 -25.87 -17.25 -10.97
C ASP A 977 -25.70 -15.97 -11.81
N ILE A 978 -24.93 -16.09 -12.90
CA ILE A 978 -24.59 -14.95 -13.76
C ILE A 978 -25.82 -14.36 -14.48
N ASN A 979 -26.80 -15.19 -14.82
CA ASN A 979 -28.00 -14.74 -15.53
C ASN A 979 -28.84 -13.85 -14.62
N ARG A 980 -29.04 -14.27 -13.36
CA ARG A 980 -29.72 -13.46 -12.35
C ARG A 980 -29.01 -12.14 -12.08
N VAL A 981 -27.67 -12.14 -12.02
CA VAL A 981 -26.87 -10.91 -11.89
C VAL A 981 -27.14 -9.99 -13.09
N PHE A 982 -27.08 -10.50 -14.31
CA PHE A 982 -27.30 -9.72 -15.53
C PHE A 982 -28.72 -9.20 -15.67
N GLU A 983 -29.72 -10.03 -15.41
CA GLU A 983 -31.14 -9.65 -15.35
C GLU A 983 -31.34 -8.51 -14.34
N THR A 984 -30.69 -8.59 -13.18
CA THR A 984 -30.73 -7.56 -12.14
C THR A 984 -30.02 -6.28 -12.57
N GLY A 985 -28.83 -6.39 -13.15
CA GLY A 985 -28.09 -5.25 -13.68
C GLY A 985 -28.81 -4.56 -14.84
N ASN A 986 -29.61 -5.30 -15.62
CA ASN A 986 -30.44 -4.78 -16.70
C ASN A 986 -31.79 -4.22 -16.23
N SER A 987 -31.84 -3.68 -15.00
CA SER A 987 -33.06 -3.13 -14.39
C SER A 987 -33.71 -1.97 -15.16
N LYS A 988 -32.99 -1.35 -16.09
CA LYS A 988 -33.51 -0.29 -16.98
C LYS A 988 -34.53 -0.82 -18.00
N GLU A 989 -34.44 -2.09 -18.38
CA GLU A 989 -35.31 -2.75 -19.35
C GLU A 989 -36.45 -3.56 -18.69
N TRP A 990 -36.55 -3.50 -17.36
CA TRP A 990 -37.57 -4.25 -16.62
C TRP A 990 -38.98 -3.82 -16.98
N PRO A 991 -39.95 -4.77 -16.96
CA PRO A 991 -41.36 -4.42 -16.99
C PRO A 991 -41.72 -3.46 -15.84
N TYR A 992 -42.61 -2.51 -16.14
CA TYR A 992 -43.16 -1.54 -15.19
C TYR A 992 -43.70 -2.21 -13.92
N GLN A 993 -44.39 -3.34 -14.03
CA GLN A 993 -44.92 -4.06 -12.87
C GLN A 993 -43.81 -4.51 -11.90
N ASN A 994 -42.65 -4.96 -12.42
CA ASN A 994 -41.51 -5.35 -11.59
C ASN A 994 -40.89 -4.15 -10.89
N ILE A 995 -40.81 -3.02 -11.59
CA ILE A 995 -40.33 -1.74 -11.06
C ILE A 995 -41.21 -1.27 -9.90
N VAL A 996 -42.53 -1.25 -10.08
CA VAL A 996 -43.50 -0.85 -9.06
C VAL A 996 -43.43 -1.80 -7.86
N ARG A 997 -43.37 -3.12 -8.11
CA ARG A 997 -43.25 -4.13 -7.05
C ARG A 997 -42.01 -3.89 -6.20
N LEU A 998 -40.84 -3.73 -6.82
CA LEU A 998 -39.61 -3.44 -6.09
C LEU A 998 -39.71 -2.11 -5.35
N SER A 999 -40.23 -1.05 -5.98
CA SER A 999 -40.40 0.26 -5.34
C SER A 999 -41.23 0.16 -4.05
N HIS A 1000 -42.35 -0.57 -4.08
CA HIS A 1000 -43.17 -0.82 -2.89
C HIS A 1000 -42.44 -1.66 -1.83
N THR A 1001 -41.68 -2.68 -2.25
CA THR A 1001 -40.87 -3.49 -1.32
C THR A 1001 -39.83 -2.63 -0.60
N LEU A 1002 -39.13 -1.75 -1.32
CA LEU A 1002 -38.13 -0.83 -0.74
C LEU A 1002 -38.77 0.15 0.24
N GLU A 1003 -39.89 0.76 -0.14
CA GLU A 1003 -40.63 1.71 0.71
C GLU A 1003 -41.10 1.04 2.01
N LYS A 1004 -41.73 -0.13 1.89
CA LYS A 1004 -42.18 -0.93 3.04
C LYS A 1004 -41.01 -1.29 3.94
N TYR A 1005 -39.89 -1.71 3.37
CA TYR A 1005 -38.68 -2.06 4.12
C TYR A 1005 -38.15 -0.86 4.92
N ILE A 1006 -37.91 0.28 4.27
CA ILE A 1006 -37.38 1.49 4.92
C ILE A 1006 -38.30 1.93 6.07
N LEU A 1007 -39.61 1.97 5.86
CA LEU A 1007 -40.59 2.32 6.89
C LEU A 1007 -40.60 1.34 8.07
N GLN A 1008 -40.54 0.03 7.78
CA GLN A 1008 -40.51 -1.00 8.82
C GLN A 1008 -39.23 -0.91 9.66
N LYS A 1009 -38.06 -0.75 9.02
CA LYS A 1009 -36.79 -0.67 9.73
C LYS A 1009 -36.65 0.63 10.52
N TYR A 1010 -37.09 1.76 9.96
CA TYR A 1010 -37.18 3.02 10.70
C TYR A 1010 -38.00 2.87 11.99
N LYS A 1011 -39.21 2.30 11.89
CA LYS A 1011 -40.07 2.07 13.07
C LYS A 1011 -39.39 1.18 14.13
N LYS A 1012 -38.65 0.15 13.71
CA LYS A 1012 -37.90 -0.70 14.62
C LYS A 1012 -36.76 0.05 15.31
N VAL A 1013 -35.95 0.80 14.55
CA VAL A 1013 -34.84 1.60 15.10
C VAL A 1013 -35.39 2.64 16.08
N LYS A 1014 -36.43 3.39 15.69
CA LYS A 1014 -37.13 4.35 16.56
C LYS A 1014 -37.58 3.71 17.87
N LYS A 1015 -38.35 2.61 17.80
CA LYS A 1015 -38.86 1.92 18.99
C LYS A 1015 -37.73 1.45 19.91
N LYS A 1016 -36.62 0.95 19.36
CA LYS A 1016 -35.49 0.48 20.16
C LYS A 1016 -34.76 1.65 20.84
N CYS A 1017 -34.55 2.76 20.13
CA CYS A 1017 -34.00 3.99 20.70
C CYS A 1017 -34.89 4.53 21.84
N GLU A 1018 -36.21 4.53 21.67
CA GLU A 1018 -37.16 4.96 22.72
C GLU A 1018 -37.16 4.06 23.96
N GLN A 1019 -36.84 2.77 23.83
CA GLN A 1019 -36.83 1.80 24.93
C GLN A 1019 -35.53 1.81 25.75
N ASP A 1020 -34.39 2.10 25.13
CA ASP A 1020 -33.07 1.98 25.76
C ASP A 1020 -32.59 3.30 26.43
N LEU A 1021 -33.40 4.38 26.42
CA LEU A 1021 -32.99 5.72 26.88
C LEU A 1021 -33.73 6.20 28.15
N HIS A 1022 -32.95 6.60 29.16
CA HIS A 1022 -33.35 7.56 30.19
C HIS A 1022 -33.05 8.98 29.66
N GLU A 1023 -34.12 9.72 29.33
CA GLU A 1023 -34.32 11.18 29.13
C GLU A 1023 -33.28 12.14 28.51
N ASP A 1024 -32.01 11.82 28.26
CA ASP A 1024 -31.07 12.84 27.75
C ASP A 1024 -30.95 12.93 26.22
N ALA A 1025 -31.45 14.08 25.72
CA ALA A 1025 -31.19 14.74 24.44
C ALA A 1025 -31.44 13.91 23.16
N LEU A 1026 -32.73 13.80 22.84
CA LEU A 1026 -33.20 13.74 21.46
C LEU A 1026 -32.56 14.87 20.64
N ILE A 1027 -32.43 14.64 19.33
CA ILE A 1027 -32.24 15.67 18.30
C ILE A 1027 -33.02 16.95 18.67
N SER A 1028 -32.54 18.16 18.29
CA SER A 1028 -33.28 19.40 18.57
C SER A 1028 -34.77 19.20 18.30
N SER A 1029 -35.64 19.59 19.24
CA SER A 1029 -37.08 19.32 19.16
C SER A 1029 -37.70 19.87 17.86
N GLU A 1030 -37.12 20.94 17.33
CA GLU A 1030 -37.44 21.53 16.02
C GLU A 1030 -37.03 20.62 14.85
N ASP A 1031 -35.78 20.12 14.80
CA ASP A 1031 -35.33 19.22 13.74
C ASP A 1031 -36.09 17.90 13.73
N GLN A 1032 -36.39 17.35 14.91
CA GLN A 1032 -37.22 16.16 15.05
C GLN A 1032 -38.60 16.39 14.44
N THR A 1033 -39.26 17.49 14.82
CA THR A 1033 -40.61 17.81 14.34
C THR A 1033 -40.65 18.03 12.83
N VAL A 1034 -39.69 18.79 12.29
CA VAL A 1034 -39.59 19.06 10.84
C VAL A 1034 -39.34 17.77 10.05
N LEU A 1035 -38.43 16.92 10.52
CA LEU A 1035 -38.10 15.67 9.85
C LEU A 1035 -39.25 14.66 9.93
N GLU A 1036 -39.93 14.54 11.07
CA GLU A 1036 -41.11 13.69 11.22
C GLU A 1036 -42.29 14.19 10.38
N HIS A 1037 -42.52 15.50 10.28
CA HIS A 1037 -43.53 16.06 9.39
C HIS A 1037 -43.22 15.78 7.92
N LYS A 1038 -41.97 15.93 7.49
CA LYS A 1038 -41.57 15.60 6.12
C LYS A 1038 -41.76 14.10 5.83
N VAL A 1039 -41.43 13.21 6.76
CA VAL A 1039 -41.72 11.77 6.65
C VAL A 1039 -43.23 11.53 6.57
N LYS A 1040 -44.02 12.17 7.43
CA LYS A 1040 -45.48 12.04 7.42
C LYS A 1040 -46.06 12.52 6.09
N ILE A 1041 -45.61 13.64 5.56
CA ILE A 1041 -46.08 14.18 4.28
C ILE A 1041 -45.73 13.23 3.14
N GLU A 1042 -44.51 12.73 3.07
CA GLU A 1042 -44.07 11.88 1.95
C GLU A 1042 -44.76 10.51 1.97
N PHE A 1043 -44.81 9.86 3.14
CA PHE A 1043 -45.20 8.46 3.27
C PHE A 1043 -46.64 8.21 3.73
N SER A 1044 -47.39 9.24 4.16
CA SER A 1044 -48.82 9.05 4.47
C SER A 1044 -49.66 8.95 3.19
N GLY A 1045 -50.59 8.01 3.17
CA GLY A 1045 -51.66 7.96 2.17
C GLY A 1045 -52.78 8.91 2.57
N GLN A 1046 -53.17 9.80 1.65
CA GLN A 1046 -54.34 10.66 1.80
C GLN A 1046 -55.26 10.49 0.57
N PRO A 1047 -56.59 10.69 0.72
CA PRO A 1047 -57.51 10.71 -0.42
C PRO A 1047 -57.00 11.65 -1.52
N MET A 1048 -57.06 11.24 -2.78
CA MET A 1048 -56.61 12.01 -3.95
C MET A 1048 -55.10 12.34 -4.02
N LYS A 1049 -54.27 11.86 -3.09
CA LYS A 1049 -52.82 12.06 -3.16
C LYS A 1049 -52.21 11.20 -4.27
N VAL A 1050 -51.62 11.85 -5.27
CA VAL A 1050 -50.85 11.19 -6.32
C VAL A 1050 -49.57 10.61 -5.73
N ARG A 1051 -49.42 9.29 -5.83
CA ARG A 1051 -48.26 8.59 -5.26
C ARG A 1051 -47.05 8.70 -6.17
N LYS A 1052 -45.91 9.03 -5.59
CA LYS A 1052 -44.60 8.96 -6.24
C LYS A 1052 -44.06 7.53 -6.20
N ILE A 1053 -43.73 6.99 -7.36
CA ILE A 1053 -43.11 5.68 -7.57
C ILE A 1053 -41.64 5.92 -7.85
N LEU A 1054 -40.84 5.73 -6.81
CA LEU A 1054 -39.45 6.17 -6.78
C LEU A 1054 -38.63 5.70 -7.99
N LEU A 1055 -38.72 4.41 -8.30
CA LEU A 1055 -37.93 3.83 -9.38
C LEU A 1055 -38.43 4.28 -10.77
N VAL A 1056 -39.67 4.74 -10.92
CA VAL A 1056 -40.19 5.25 -12.21
C VAL A 1056 -39.61 6.63 -12.52
N SER A 1057 -39.43 7.47 -11.50
CA SER A 1057 -39.04 8.88 -11.63
C SER A 1057 -37.58 9.18 -11.98
N ARG A 1058 -36.82 8.18 -12.45
CA ARG A 1058 -35.42 8.34 -12.84
C ARG A 1058 -35.35 8.46 -14.37
N GLY A 1059 -34.86 9.60 -14.86
CA GLY A 1059 -34.83 9.96 -16.29
C GLY A 1059 -33.92 9.10 -17.19
N ASP A 1060 -33.39 8.00 -16.66
CA ASP A 1060 -32.56 7.01 -17.33
C ASP A 1060 -33.36 5.78 -17.82
N ARG A 1061 -34.70 5.84 -17.79
CA ARG A 1061 -35.61 4.73 -18.11
C ARG A 1061 -36.43 5.01 -19.37
N HIS A 1062 -36.53 3.99 -20.23
CA HIS A 1062 -37.18 4.07 -21.55
C HIS A 1062 -38.72 3.96 -21.50
N PHE A 1063 -39.40 4.94 -20.88
CA PHE A 1063 -40.84 5.16 -21.04
C PHE A 1063 -41.11 6.27 -22.08
N TYR A 1064 -40.69 6.04 -23.33
CA TYR A 1064 -40.78 7.06 -24.39
C TYR A 1064 -42.01 6.91 -25.29
N GLY A 1065 -42.59 5.72 -25.36
CA GLY A 1065 -43.80 5.46 -26.16
C GLY A 1065 -45.06 5.68 -25.34
N LEU A 1066 -45.25 6.85 -24.73
CA LEU A 1066 -46.41 7.10 -23.87
C LEU A 1066 -47.66 7.33 -24.71
N HIS A 1067 -48.70 6.56 -24.44
CA HIS A 1067 -50.00 6.69 -25.09
C HIS A 1067 -51.14 6.69 -24.08
N LEU A 1068 -52.11 7.58 -24.29
CA LEU A 1068 -53.35 7.67 -23.54
C LEU A 1068 -54.47 6.99 -24.32
N LYS A 1069 -55.27 6.17 -23.65
CA LYS A 1069 -56.45 5.52 -24.22
C LYS A 1069 -57.58 5.53 -23.20
N TYR A 1070 -58.78 5.87 -23.66
CA TYR A 1070 -60.01 5.68 -22.91
C TYR A 1070 -60.53 4.26 -23.14
N ILE A 1071 -60.91 3.58 -22.07
CA ILE A 1071 -61.52 2.25 -22.10
C ILE A 1071 -62.94 2.37 -21.52
N ASP A 1072 -63.93 2.06 -22.35
CA ASP A 1072 -65.33 1.98 -21.94
C ASP A 1072 -65.59 0.61 -21.30
N ASN A 1073 -65.86 0.61 -20.00
CA ASN A 1073 -66.06 -0.60 -19.19
C ASN A 1073 -67.53 -0.79 -18.74
N ASN A 1074 -68.52 -0.19 -19.43
CA ASN A 1074 -69.93 -0.17 -19.00
C ASN A 1074 -70.15 0.45 -17.60
N SER A 1075 -69.21 1.29 -17.14
CA SER A 1075 -69.35 2.11 -15.93
C SER A 1075 -69.73 3.54 -16.35
N PRO A 1076 -70.50 4.29 -15.54
CA PRO A 1076 -70.98 5.62 -15.91
C PRO A 1076 -69.88 6.64 -16.26
N ASN A 1077 -68.60 6.38 -15.94
CA ASN A 1077 -67.49 7.31 -16.19
C ASN A 1077 -66.34 6.75 -17.07
N GLY A 1078 -66.37 5.48 -17.49
CA GLY A 1078 -65.23 4.78 -18.13
C GLY A 1078 -63.89 4.91 -17.39
N GLU A 1079 -62.77 4.48 -18.00
CA GLU A 1079 -61.42 4.59 -17.42
C GLU A 1079 -60.40 5.10 -18.42
N TRP A 1080 -59.54 6.02 -17.99
CA TRP A 1080 -58.35 6.44 -18.72
C TRP A 1080 -57.17 5.54 -18.38
N VAL A 1081 -56.42 5.13 -19.39
CA VAL A 1081 -55.22 4.30 -19.23
C VAL A 1081 -54.04 4.92 -19.97
N LEU A 1082 -52.92 5.06 -19.26
CA LEU A 1082 -51.63 5.37 -19.85
C LEU A 1082 -50.86 4.08 -20.09
N PHE A 1083 -50.37 3.85 -21.30
CA PHE A 1083 -49.52 2.72 -21.64
C PHE A 1083 -48.21 3.16 -22.27
N ASN A 1084 -47.17 2.35 -22.07
CA ASN A 1084 -45.88 2.47 -22.76
C ASN A 1084 -45.85 1.49 -23.93
N LYS A 1085 -45.70 2.01 -25.15
CA LYS A 1085 -45.57 1.22 -26.37
C LYS A 1085 -44.10 0.96 -26.66
N LYS A 1086 -43.67 -0.29 -26.52
CA LYS A 1086 -42.28 -0.69 -26.81
C LYS A 1086 -42.08 -0.91 -28.32
N PRO A 1087 -40.86 -0.75 -28.87
CA PRO A 1087 -40.58 -1.09 -30.27
C PRO A 1087 -40.98 -2.55 -30.61
N LYS A 1088 -41.25 -2.83 -31.89
CA LYS A 1088 -41.88 -4.06 -32.45
C LYS A 1088 -41.30 -5.44 -32.03
N ALA A 1089 -40.27 -5.52 -31.20
CA ALA A 1089 -39.61 -6.76 -30.78
C ALA A 1089 -40.09 -7.34 -29.42
N SER A 1090 -41.09 -6.75 -28.76
CA SER A 1090 -41.60 -7.19 -27.44
C SER A 1090 -42.85 -8.10 -27.56
N PRO A 1091 -42.98 -9.17 -26.76
CA PRO A 1091 -44.16 -10.06 -26.76
C PRO A 1091 -45.45 -9.39 -26.29
N ASN A 1092 -45.37 -8.28 -25.52
CA ASN A 1092 -46.49 -7.40 -25.23
C ASN A 1092 -46.15 -5.99 -25.77
N PRO A 1093 -46.82 -5.51 -26.83
CA PRO A 1093 -46.52 -4.21 -27.42
C PRO A 1093 -47.02 -3.04 -26.58
N GLU A 1094 -47.99 -3.26 -25.68
CA GLU A 1094 -48.62 -2.24 -24.85
C GLU A 1094 -48.53 -2.63 -23.37
N GLU A 1095 -47.75 -1.85 -22.60
CA GLU A 1095 -47.55 -2.06 -21.16
C GLU A 1095 -48.33 -0.98 -20.37
N PRO A 1096 -49.41 -1.33 -19.64
CA PRO A 1096 -50.19 -0.35 -18.87
C PRO A 1096 -49.38 0.17 -17.67
N LEU A 1097 -49.30 1.50 -17.54
CA LEU A 1097 -48.57 2.21 -16.48
C LEU A 1097 -49.51 2.67 -15.35
N ILE A 1098 -50.60 3.34 -15.70
CA ILE A 1098 -51.61 3.80 -14.72
C ILE A 1098 -53.01 3.79 -15.33
N LYS A 1099 -53.99 3.49 -14.49
CA LYS A 1099 -55.42 3.66 -14.77
C LYS A 1099 -56.00 4.73 -13.84
N ALA A 1100 -56.86 5.58 -14.36
CA ALA A 1100 -57.43 6.70 -13.66
C ALA A 1100 -58.87 6.98 -14.14
N LYS A 1101 -59.67 7.66 -13.33
CA LYS A 1101 -61.03 8.06 -13.74
C LYS A 1101 -61.01 9.29 -14.64
N THR A 1102 -60.00 10.12 -14.51
CA THR A 1102 -59.88 11.36 -15.28
C THR A 1102 -58.48 11.50 -15.90
N ILE A 1103 -58.35 12.34 -16.92
CA ILE A 1103 -57.07 12.58 -17.60
C ILE A 1103 -56.13 13.44 -16.74
N GLU A 1104 -56.67 14.31 -15.88
CA GLU A 1104 -55.94 15.16 -14.94
C GLU A 1104 -55.20 14.31 -13.90
N GLU A 1105 -55.80 13.21 -13.44
CA GLU A 1105 -55.14 12.24 -12.55
C GLU A 1105 -53.90 11.63 -13.21
N ILE A 1106 -53.99 11.28 -14.51
CA ILE A 1106 -52.82 10.77 -15.27
C ILE A 1106 -51.79 11.88 -15.47
N GLY A 1107 -52.22 13.10 -15.81
CA GLY A 1107 -51.35 14.26 -15.97
C GLY A 1107 -50.56 14.58 -14.70
N ALA A 1108 -51.25 14.61 -13.56
CA ALA A 1108 -50.62 14.80 -12.26
C ALA A 1108 -49.64 13.66 -11.93
N TRP A 1109 -50.00 12.42 -12.25
CA TRP A 1109 -49.10 11.27 -12.07
C TRP A 1109 -47.84 11.36 -12.93
N LEU A 1110 -47.95 11.76 -14.20
CA LEU A 1110 -46.82 11.97 -15.11
C LEU A 1110 -45.84 13.04 -14.59
N ILE A 1111 -46.37 14.14 -14.04
CA ILE A 1111 -45.57 15.22 -13.47
C ILE A 1111 -44.86 14.77 -12.19
N VAL A 1112 -45.62 14.21 -11.23
CA VAL A 1112 -45.08 13.76 -9.92
C VAL A 1112 -44.02 12.66 -10.10
N ASN A 1113 -44.19 11.80 -11.10
CA ASN A 1113 -43.26 10.72 -11.42
C ASN A 1113 -42.21 11.11 -12.46
N GLY A 1114 -42.06 12.39 -12.82
CA GLY A 1114 -40.96 12.86 -13.67
C GLY A 1114 -40.95 12.31 -15.10
N LEU A 1115 -42.10 11.86 -15.61
CA LEU A 1115 -42.25 11.36 -16.98
C LEU A 1115 -42.70 12.45 -17.95
N TYR A 1116 -43.20 13.58 -17.45
CA TYR A 1116 -43.52 14.77 -18.24
C TYR A 1116 -42.27 15.64 -18.43
N SER A 1117 -41.78 15.76 -19.67
CA SER A 1117 -40.65 16.63 -20.04
C SER A 1117 -40.85 17.22 -21.44
N LYS A 1118 -40.07 18.26 -21.79
CA LYS A 1118 -40.09 18.84 -23.15
C LYS A 1118 -39.79 17.83 -24.26
N ASN A 1119 -39.14 16.71 -23.92
CA ASN A 1119 -38.67 15.69 -24.86
C ASN A 1119 -39.47 14.37 -24.78
N THR A 1120 -40.54 14.30 -23.98
CA THR A 1120 -41.36 13.08 -23.85
C THR A 1120 -42.71 13.28 -24.54
N PRO A 1121 -42.89 12.83 -25.80
CA PRO A 1121 -44.17 12.95 -26.48
C PRO A 1121 -45.21 12.05 -25.79
N ILE A 1122 -46.37 12.63 -25.47
CA ILE A 1122 -47.54 11.88 -24.98
C ILE A 1122 -48.55 11.84 -26.11
N ASN A 1123 -48.78 10.65 -26.64
CA ASN A 1123 -49.70 10.45 -27.75
C ASN A 1123 -51.11 10.17 -27.22
N LEU A 1124 -52.13 10.78 -27.81
CA LEU A 1124 -53.52 10.47 -27.51
C LEU A 1124 -54.06 9.51 -28.56
N THR A 1125 -54.54 8.34 -28.13
CA THR A 1125 -55.21 7.39 -29.03
C THR A 1125 -56.63 7.89 -29.29
N PRO A 1126 -57.15 7.86 -30.54
CA PRO A 1126 -58.52 8.24 -30.83
C PRO A 1126 -59.51 7.55 -29.88
N ASN A 1127 -60.41 8.33 -29.28
CA ASN A 1127 -61.31 7.84 -28.24
C ASN A 1127 -62.69 8.52 -28.33
N PRO A 1128 -63.74 7.93 -27.74
CA PRO A 1128 -65.12 8.44 -27.89
C PRO A 1128 -65.46 9.62 -26.96
N CYS A 1129 -64.49 10.35 -26.40
CA CYS A 1129 -64.74 11.42 -25.42
C CYS A 1129 -64.41 12.82 -25.96
N TYR A 1130 -64.94 13.86 -25.29
CA TYR A 1130 -64.76 15.27 -25.63
C TYR A 1130 -63.30 15.78 -25.64
N VAL A 1131 -62.34 14.98 -25.17
CA VAL A 1131 -60.91 15.32 -25.20
C VAL A 1131 -60.30 15.14 -26.60
N THR A 1132 -60.94 14.37 -27.49
CA THR A 1132 -60.47 14.16 -28.88
C THR A 1132 -61.39 14.78 -29.95
N PHE A 1133 -62.45 15.49 -29.54
CA PHE A 1133 -63.38 16.16 -30.45
C PHE A 1133 -62.95 17.59 -30.77
#